data_AF-A0A9F7RH00-F1
#
_entry.id   AF-A0A9F7RH00-F1
#
_cell.length_a   1.000
_cell.length_b   1.000
_cell.length_c   1.000
_cell.angle_alpha   90.00
_cell.angle_beta   90.00
_cell.angle_gamma   90.00
#
_symmetry.space_group_name_H-M   'P 1'
#
loop_
_entity.id
_entity.type
_entity.pdbx_description
1 polymer ?
#
loop_
_entity_poly.entity_id
_entity_poly.type
_entity_poly.pdbx_seq_one_letter_code
_entity_poly.pdbx_strand_id
1 'polypeptide(L)'
;MQSCSVHHCVLLLLTLTFTTAPVAAAVCRVQAKLHQRVTLPCEHECPGEAKWTVQRNRDVVFARCDQTSCSSVVKGYEMSHDQYLKGDLSLTITAAEFSMRDTYACECRSIDYAVWRLRIDTVFSAVQKNPGEDLILDLTVPEPVEVIYTSSDSADGERICTVTQHSLQCKAEYTHRASLRYPELTLRDVTHSDSGLYTIRDTENKEDIRVYAVAVTAPVADAVLPVQAKLHQRVTLPAPVAVADCRVQAKLHQRVTLPCEHECSGEAMWTLQSTRSVFARCDETSCSSVVKGYEMSHDQYLKGDLSLTITAAEYSMRNTYVCECRSIDYAVWRLRIDTVISAVQKNPGEDLILDLSVPEPVEVIYTSSDSADGERICNVTQRSLQCKAEYTHRASLRYPELTLRDVTHSDSGLYTIRDTENNEDIRVYAVAVTAPVADAVLPVQAKLHQRVTLPAPVAVADCRVQAKLHQRVTLPCEHECSGEAMWTLKSTRSVFARCDQTSCSSVVKGYEMSHDQYLKGDLSLTITAAEFSMRDTYVCECHSNDYAVWRLRIDTVISAVQKNPGEDLILDLTVPEPVEVIYTSSDSADGERICTVTQHSLQCKAEYTHRASLRYPELTLRDVTHSDSGLYTIRDTENNEDIRVYAVAVTGCKCISSPVAGGDGEVL
;
A
#
# COMPACT_ATOMS: atom_id res chain seq x y z
N MET A 1 -63.58 -45.23 -58.37
CA MET A 1 -64.03 -43.86 -58.64
C MET A 1 -62.86 -42.91 -58.39
N GLN A 2 -62.40 -42.24 -59.44
CA GLN A 2 -61.63 -40.97 -59.55
C GLN A 2 -60.37 -40.74 -58.67
N SER A 3 -59.33 -39.97 -59.03
CA SER A 3 -58.68 -39.43 -60.24
C SER A 3 -57.69 -38.34 -59.74
N CYS A 4 -56.46 -38.25 -60.27
CA CYS A 4 -55.55 -37.05 -60.28
C CYS A 4 -55.03 -36.51 -58.91
N SER A 5 -54.00 -35.65 -58.76
CA SER A 5 -52.79 -35.20 -59.47
C SER A 5 -52.27 -33.93 -58.74
N VAL A 6 -50.98 -33.90 -58.36
CA VAL A 6 -50.02 -32.74 -58.39
C VAL A 6 -50.18 -31.49 -57.47
N HIS A 7 -49.08 -31.20 -56.73
CA HIS A 7 -48.52 -29.94 -56.18
C HIS A 7 -49.40 -28.88 -55.48
N HIS A 8 -49.09 -28.61 -54.19
CA HIS A 8 -48.65 -27.27 -53.76
C HIS A 8 -47.97 -27.27 -52.38
N CYS A 9 -46.87 -26.52 -52.29
CA CYS A 9 -46.13 -26.18 -51.09
C CYS A 9 -47.03 -25.65 -49.97
N VAL A 10 -46.97 -26.26 -48.78
CA VAL A 10 -47.04 -25.51 -47.52
C VAL A 10 -45.92 -26.05 -46.64
N LEU A 11 -44.83 -25.30 -46.64
CA LEU A 11 -43.71 -25.40 -45.72
C LEU A 11 -44.24 -25.06 -44.33
N LEU A 12 -44.60 -26.07 -43.53
CA LEU A 12 -45.02 -25.87 -42.15
C LEU A 12 -43.76 -25.73 -41.29
N LEU A 13 -43.22 -24.51 -41.27
CA LEU A 13 -42.16 -24.07 -40.35
C LEU A 13 -42.67 -24.19 -38.92
N LEU A 14 -42.32 -25.29 -38.24
CA LEU A 14 -42.37 -25.39 -36.79
C LEU A 14 -41.26 -24.51 -36.21
N THR A 15 -41.56 -23.24 -35.96
CA THR A 15 -40.71 -22.35 -35.14
C THR A 15 -40.80 -22.79 -33.69
N LEU A 16 -39.84 -23.60 -33.24
CA LEU A 16 -39.54 -23.82 -31.84
C LEU A 16 -39.09 -22.49 -31.23
N THR A 17 -40.01 -21.74 -30.64
CA THR A 17 -39.67 -20.62 -29.75
C THR A 17 -39.12 -21.21 -28.47
N PHE A 18 -37.79 -21.33 -28.39
CA PHE A 18 -37.10 -21.50 -27.12
C PHE A 18 -37.33 -20.21 -26.32
N THR A 19 -38.27 -20.24 -25.39
CA THR A 19 -38.35 -19.24 -24.33
C THR A 19 -37.16 -19.49 -23.40
N THR A 20 -36.04 -18.84 -23.68
CA THR A 20 -34.93 -18.73 -22.74
C THR A 20 -35.44 -17.90 -21.56
N ALA A 21 -35.72 -18.55 -20.44
CA ALA A 21 -35.90 -17.85 -19.18
C ALA A 21 -34.63 -17.03 -18.88
N PRO A 22 -34.74 -15.77 -18.43
CA PRO A 22 -33.56 -14.99 -18.09
C PRO A 22 -32.86 -15.68 -16.91
N VAL A 23 -31.61 -16.09 -17.13
CA VAL A 23 -30.72 -16.55 -16.07
C VAL A 23 -30.50 -15.35 -15.16
N ALA A 24 -30.93 -15.44 -13.90
CA ALA A 24 -30.63 -14.40 -12.92
C ALA A 24 -29.10 -14.30 -12.79
N ALA A 25 -28.53 -13.15 -13.18
CA ALA A 25 -27.11 -12.89 -13.04
C ALA A 25 -26.69 -13.10 -11.57
N ALA A 26 -25.68 -13.95 -11.35
CA ALA A 26 -25.17 -14.19 -10.00
C ALA A 26 -24.61 -12.88 -9.43
N VAL A 27 -25.01 -12.52 -8.21
CA VAL A 27 -24.47 -11.35 -7.52
C VAL A 27 -23.10 -11.72 -6.93
N CYS A 28 -22.04 -11.27 -7.60
CA CYS A 28 -20.67 -11.43 -7.12
C CYS A 28 -20.38 -10.41 -6.02
N ARG A 29 -19.44 -10.73 -5.12
CA ARG A 29 -19.03 -9.84 -4.02
C ARG A 29 -17.58 -9.46 -4.18
N VAL A 30 -17.27 -8.20 -3.93
CA VAL A 30 -15.90 -7.71 -3.85
C VAL A 30 -15.72 -6.93 -2.54
N GLN A 31 -14.58 -7.12 -1.90
CA GLN A 31 -14.15 -6.38 -0.72
C GLN A 31 -13.02 -5.45 -1.10
N ALA A 32 -13.14 -4.19 -0.70
CA ALA A 32 -12.13 -3.17 -0.91
C ALA A 32 -11.66 -2.60 0.43
N LYS A 33 -10.37 -2.30 0.53
CA LYS A 33 -9.85 -1.51 1.65
C LYS A 33 -10.26 -0.04 1.46
N LEU A 34 -10.58 0.63 2.56
CA LEU A 34 -10.96 2.05 2.55
C LEU A 34 -9.87 2.91 1.87
N HIS A 35 -10.29 3.84 1.00
CA HIS A 35 -9.48 4.73 0.17
C HIS A 35 -8.58 4.06 -0.88
N GLN A 36 -8.67 2.73 -1.06
CA GLN A 36 -7.94 2.04 -2.12
C GLN A 36 -8.73 1.99 -3.43
N ARG A 37 -8.02 1.89 -4.55
CA ARG A 37 -8.62 1.66 -5.85
C ARG A 37 -9.20 0.25 -5.91
N VAL A 38 -10.41 0.10 -6.46
CA VAL A 38 -11.04 -1.21 -6.69
C VAL A 38 -11.62 -1.28 -8.10
N THR A 39 -11.48 -2.43 -8.75
CA THR A 39 -12.05 -2.68 -10.08
C THR A 39 -13.15 -3.74 -9.97
N LEU A 40 -14.33 -3.42 -10.50
CA LEU A 40 -15.46 -4.34 -10.65
C LEU A 40 -15.38 -4.95 -12.05
N PRO A 41 -15.03 -6.25 -12.18
CA PRO A 41 -14.76 -6.82 -13.50
C PRO A 41 -16.05 -7.06 -14.28
N CYS A 42 -16.03 -6.75 -15.58
CA CYS A 42 -17.12 -7.08 -16.51
C CYS A 42 -16.55 -7.36 -17.90
N GLU A 43 -16.23 -8.62 -18.17
CA GLU A 43 -15.71 -9.05 -19.48
C GLU A 43 -16.87 -9.43 -20.40
N HIS A 44 -17.23 -8.51 -21.31
CA HIS A 44 -18.22 -8.77 -22.35
C HIS A 44 -18.06 -7.81 -23.53
N GLU A 45 -18.17 -8.33 -24.76
CA GLU A 45 -18.26 -7.47 -25.94
C GLU A 45 -19.61 -6.74 -25.97
N CYS A 46 -19.60 -5.41 -25.87
CA CYS A 46 -20.80 -4.59 -26.00
C CYS A 46 -20.86 -3.91 -27.38
N PRO A 47 -21.79 -4.30 -28.26
CA PRO A 47 -21.95 -3.64 -29.56
C PRO A 47 -22.69 -2.29 -29.48
N GLY A 48 -22.86 -1.71 -28.30
CA GLY A 48 -23.62 -0.47 -28.05
C GLY A 48 -23.14 0.25 -26.80
N GLU A 49 -23.95 1.11 -26.19
CA GLU A 49 -23.56 1.75 -24.92
C GLU A 49 -23.52 0.73 -23.78
N ALA A 50 -22.38 0.65 -23.10
CA ALA A 50 -22.21 -0.02 -21.81
C ALA A 50 -22.31 1.03 -20.70
N LYS A 51 -23.03 0.73 -19.62
CA LYS A 51 -23.18 1.62 -18.48
C LYS A 51 -23.14 0.86 -17.17
N TRP A 52 -22.59 1.50 -16.16
CA TRP A 52 -22.64 1.03 -14.78
C TRP A 52 -23.69 1.80 -14.01
N THR A 53 -24.61 1.06 -13.41
CA THR A 53 -25.71 1.60 -12.60
C THR A 53 -25.76 0.94 -11.24
N VAL A 54 -26.49 1.54 -10.30
CA VAL A 54 -26.84 0.86 -9.04
C VAL A 54 -28.09 0.02 -9.26
N GLN A 55 -28.08 -1.21 -8.75
CA GLN A 55 -29.15 -2.18 -8.99
C GLN A 55 -30.51 -1.70 -8.47
N ARG A 56 -30.53 -0.96 -7.36
CA ARG A 56 -31.77 -0.43 -6.74
C ARG A 56 -32.33 0.79 -7.48
N ASN A 57 -31.50 1.49 -8.25
CA ASN A 57 -31.89 2.70 -8.98
C ASN A 57 -31.10 2.80 -10.29
N ARG A 58 -31.67 2.24 -11.35
CA ARG A 58 -31.05 2.16 -12.68
C ARG A 58 -30.95 3.50 -13.41
N ASP A 59 -31.62 4.53 -12.90
CA ASP A 59 -31.56 5.88 -13.48
C ASP A 59 -30.24 6.58 -13.13
N VAL A 60 -29.53 6.11 -12.09
CA VAL A 60 -28.23 6.63 -11.68
C VAL A 60 -27.12 5.89 -12.42
N VAL A 61 -26.57 6.57 -13.42
CA VAL A 61 -25.41 6.09 -14.19
C VAL A 61 -24.13 6.67 -13.61
N PHE A 62 -23.18 5.82 -13.24
CA PHE A 62 -21.90 6.23 -12.65
C PHE A 62 -20.82 6.42 -13.72
N ALA A 63 -20.75 5.48 -14.65
CA ALA A 63 -19.87 5.54 -15.81
C ALA A 63 -20.58 4.91 -17.00
N ARG A 64 -20.26 5.39 -18.20
CA ARG A 64 -20.74 4.80 -19.45
C ARG A 64 -19.67 4.86 -20.51
N CYS A 65 -19.70 3.92 -21.43
CA CYS A 65 -18.79 3.86 -22.54
C CYS A 65 -19.48 3.37 -23.80
N ASP A 66 -19.08 3.95 -24.94
CA ASP A 66 -19.52 3.54 -26.26
C ASP A 66 -18.32 3.41 -27.22
N GLN A 67 -18.62 3.14 -28.49
CA GLN A 67 -17.60 2.96 -29.54
C GLN A 67 -16.70 4.19 -29.75
N THR A 68 -17.12 5.37 -29.31
CA THR A 68 -16.41 6.63 -29.54
C THR A 68 -15.67 7.14 -28.31
N SER A 69 -16.24 6.98 -27.11
CA SER A 69 -15.64 7.49 -25.88
C SER A 69 -16.20 6.83 -24.62
N CYS A 70 -15.48 6.95 -23.50
CA CYS A 70 -16.04 6.72 -22.17
C CYS A 70 -16.26 8.04 -21.43
N SER A 71 -17.28 8.09 -20.59
CA SER A 71 -17.53 9.21 -19.68
C SER A 71 -17.73 8.73 -18.25
N SER A 72 -17.00 9.38 -17.33
CA SER A 72 -17.22 9.30 -15.89
C SER A 72 -18.34 10.28 -15.53
N VAL A 73 -19.55 9.78 -15.35
CA VAL A 73 -20.73 10.61 -15.07
C VAL A 73 -20.72 11.08 -13.61
N VAL A 74 -20.22 10.23 -12.70
CA VAL A 74 -20.02 10.54 -11.29
C VAL A 74 -18.53 10.46 -10.98
N LYS A 75 -18.00 11.51 -10.33
CA LYS A 75 -16.59 11.56 -9.95
C LYS A 75 -16.19 10.34 -9.11
N GLY A 76 -15.03 9.76 -9.43
CA GLY A 76 -14.49 8.60 -8.72
C GLY A 76 -14.84 7.25 -9.36
N TYR A 77 -15.60 7.26 -10.46
CA TYR A 77 -15.99 6.08 -11.22
C TYR A 77 -15.51 6.17 -12.65
N GLU A 78 -14.62 5.28 -13.09
CA GLU A 78 -13.93 5.36 -14.37
C GLU A 78 -14.08 4.07 -15.16
N MET A 79 -14.22 4.20 -16.48
CA MET A 79 -14.12 3.12 -17.45
C MET A 79 -13.06 3.51 -18.48
N SER A 80 -12.27 2.55 -18.93
CA SER A 80 -11.26 2.77 -19.96
C SER A 80 -11.83 2.49 -21.35
N HIS A 81 -11.69 3.46 -22.26
CA HIS A 81 -12.17 3.30 -23.65
C HIS A 81 -11.36 2.23 -24.39
N ASP A 82 -10.05 2.17 -24.14
CA ASP A 82 -9.17 1.15 -24.69
C ASP A 82 -9.52 -0.26 -24.20
N GLN A 83 -10.00 -0.40 -22.96
CA GLN A 83 -10.47 -1.69 -22.43
C GLN A 83 -11.84 -2.05 -22.98
N TYR A 84 -12.75 -1.07 -23.07
CA TYR A 84 -14.08 -1.25 -23.65
C TYR A 84 -13.99 -1.79 -25.09
N LEU A 85 -13.10 -1.23 -25.92
CA LEU A 85 -12.87 -1.68 -27.30
C LEU A 85 -12.32 -3.11 -27.40
N LYS A 86 -11.74 -3.64 -26.31
CA LYS A 86 -11.25 -5.02 -26.19
C LYS A 86 -12.26 -5.97 -25.54
N GLY A 87 -13.49 -5.51 -25.27
CA GLY A 87 -14.53 -6.29 -24.60
C GLY A 87 -14.42 -6.31 -23.07
N ASP A 88 -13.63 -5.41 -22.48
CA ASP A 88 -13.50 -5.24 -21.04
C ASP A 88 -14.25 -3.98 -20.59
N LEU A 89 -15.44 -4.19 -20.01
CA LEU A 89 -16.35 -3.15 -19.55
C LEU A 89 -16.16 -2.85 -18.06
N SER A 90 -15.03 -3.22 -17.47
CA SER A 90 -14.81 -3.11 -16.03
C SER A 90 -14.92 -1.68 -15.50
N LEU A 91 -15.52 -1.53 -14.31
CA LEU A 91 -15.61 -0.26 -13.61
C LEU A 91 -14.45 -0.12 -12.63
N THR A 92 -13.70 0.96 -12.72
CA THR A 92 -12.68 1.32 -11.73
C THR A 92 -13.23 2.39 -10.81
N ILE A 93 -13.30 2.09 -9.51
CA ILE A 93 -13.57 3.06 -8.45
C ILE A 93 -12.22 3.53 -7.92
N THR A 94 -11.92 4.82 -8.07
CA THR A 94 -10.56 5.36 -7.90
C THR A 94 -10.11 5.40 -6.44
N ALA A 95 -11.05 5.55 -5.50
CA ALA A 95 -10.84 5.54 -4.06
C ALA A 95 -12.11 5.04 -3.37
N ALA A 96 -12.06 3.82 -2.83
CA ALA A 96 -13.25 3.18 -2.27
C ALA A 96 -13.64 3.79 -0.92
N GLU A 97 -14.84 4.34 -0.83
CA GLU A 97 -15.38 4.96 0.39
C GLU A 97 -16.65 4.22 0.87
N PHE A 98 -17.04 4.42 2.14
CA PHE A 98 -18.27 3.85 2.68
C PHE A 98 -19.52 4.28 1.90
N SER A 99 -19.53 5.51 1.39
CA SER A 99 -20.59 6.07 0.54
C SER A 99 -20.71 5.40 -0.83
N MET A 100 -19.67 4.67 -1.25
CA MET A 100 -19.62 3.91 -2.51
C MET A 100 -19.98 2.44 -2.31
N ARG A 101 -20.44 2.03 -1.12
CA ARG A 101 -20.95 0.67 -0.90
C ARG A 101 -22.32 0.55 -1.55
N ASP A 102 -22.41 -0.26 -2.61
CA ASP A 102 -23.70 -0.63 -3.18
C ASP A 102 -23.57 -1.91 -4.01
N THR A 103 -24.69 -2.32 -4.62
CA THR A 103 -24.74 -3.34 -5.65
C THR A 103 -24.80 -2.69 -7.01
N TYR A 104 -23.71 -2.83 -7.77
CA TYR A 104 -23.51 -2.27 -9.09
C TYR A 104 -23.88 -3.28 -10.16
N ALA A 105 -24.49 -2.82 -11.25
CA ALA A 105 -24.82 -3.63 -12.41
C ALA A 105 -24.09 -3.09 -13.64
N CYS A 106 -23.38 -3.98 -14.32
CA CYS A 106 -22.81 -3.76 -15.65
C CYS A 106 -23.92 -4.04 -16.68
N GLU A 107 -24.45 -2.99 -17.29
CA GLU A 107 -25.53 -3.06 -18.27
C GLU A 107 -25.01 -2.76 -19.67
N CYS A 108 -25.37 -3.58 -20.65
CA CYS A 108 -25.18 -3.26 -22.06
C CYS A 108 -26.50 -3.53 -22.82
N ARG A 109 -27.01 -2.51 -23.52
CA ARG A 109 -28.33 -2.55 -24.21
C ARG A 109 -29.48 -3.08 -23.34
N SER A 110 -29.51 -2.69 -22.06
CA SER A 110 -30.57 -3.11 -21.12
C SER A 110 -30.57 -4.58 -20.72
N ILE A 111 -29.42 -5.24 -20.88
CA ILE A 111 -29.14 -6.56 -20.32
C ILE A 111 -28.03 -6.41 -19.27
N ASP A 112 -28.24 -6.97 -18.09
CA ASP A 112 -27.25 -7.00 -17.01
C ASP A 112 -26.30 -8.20 -17.25
N TYR A 113 -25.01 -7.92 -17.46
CA TYR A 113 -24.00 -8.95 -17.71
C TYR A 113 -23.25 -9.36 -16.44
N ALA A 114 -23.08 -8.43 -15.51
CA ALA A 114 -22.47 -8.69 -14.22
C ALA A 114 -23.13 -7.83 -13.14
N VAL A 115 -23.33 -8.41 -11.96
CA VAL A 115 -23.84 -7.69 -10.78
C VAL A 115 -22.85 -7.88 -9.63
N TRP A 116 -22.32 -6.78 -9.11
CA TRP A 116 -21.27 -6.76 -8.10
C TRP A 116 -21.72 -6.01 -6.85
N ARG A 117 -21.72 -6.67 -5.71
CA ARG A 117 -21.87 -6.02 -4.41
C ARG A 117 -20.50 -5.62 -3.86
N LEU A 118 -20.26 -4.32 -3.79
CA LEU A 118 -19.07 -3.74 -3.18
C LEU A 118 -19.25 -3.63 -1.67
N ARG A 119 -18.28 -4.13 -0.92
CA ARG A 119 -18.14 -3.95 0.53
C ARG A 119 -16.81 -3.28 0.83
N ILE A 120 -16.79 -2.39 1.82
CA ILE A 120 -15.53 -1.86 2.33
C ILE A 120 -15.16 -2.62 3.62
N ASP A 121 -13.88 -2.95 3.77
CA ASP A 121 -13.36 -3.64 4.94
C ASP A 121 -13.58 -2.84 6.22
N THR A 122 -13.82 -3.55 7.32
CA THR A 122 -13.97 -2.94 8.65
C THR A 122 -12.65 -2.34 9.11
N VAL A 123 -12.69 -1.12 9.62
CA VAL A 123 -11.49 -0.43 10.13
C VAL A 123 -11.26 -0.78 11.59
N PHE A 124 -10.04 -1.15 11.97
CA PHE A 124 -9.68 -1.40 13.36
C PHE A 124 -8.84 -0.24 13.90
N SER A 125 -9.06 0.14 15.16
CA SER A 125 -8.33 1.23 15.82
C SER A 125 -8.09 0.86 17.27
N ALA A 126 -6.83 0.80 17.71
CA ALA A 126 -6.50 0.70 19.11
C ALA A 126 -6.53 2.11 19.74
N VAL A 127 -6.99 2.21 20.99
CA VAL A 127 -7.05 3.46 21.75
C VAL A 127 -6.70 3.20 23.20
N GLN A 128 -5.60 3.78 23.66
CA GLN A 128 -5.30 3.87 25.10
C GLN A 128 -5.84 5.17 25.71
N LYS A 129 -6.41 5.05 26.91
CA LYS A 129 -6.91 6.16 27.71
C LYS A 129 -6.48 6.05 29.16
N ASN A 130 -6.24 7.19 29.77
CA ASN A 130 -6.14 7.25 31.23
C ASN A 130 -7.55 7.27 31.85
N PRO A 131 -7.73 6.73 33.06
CA PRO A 131 -8.98 6.91 33.79
C PRO A 131 -9.35 8.39 33.93
N GLY A 132 -10.59 8.74 33.60
CA GLY A 132 -11.12 10.10 33.61
C GLY A 132 -10.95 10.86 32.29
N GLU A 133 -10.34 10.28 31.25
CA GLU A 133 -10.29 10.91 29.92
C GLU A 133 -11.55 10.63 29.09
N ASP A 134 -11.74 11.40 28.03
CA ASP A 134 -12.83 11.18 27.08
C ASP A 134 -12.39 10.24 25.94
N LEU A 135 -13.23 9.24 25.65
CA LEU A 135 -13.13 8.37 24.47
C LEU A 135 -13.97 8.95 23.34
N ILE A 136 -13.39 9.05 22.15
CA ILE A 136 -14.07 9.58 20.96
C ILE A 136 -14.18 8.45 19.92
N LEU A 137 -15.42 8.10 19.57
CA LEU A 137 -15.76 7.11 18.56
C LEU A 137 -16.24 7.83 17.29
N ASP A 138 -15.44 7.80 16.25
CA ASP A 138 -15.83 8.24 14.91
C ASP A 138 -16.77 7.23 14.26
N LEU A 139 -17.92 7.73 13.82
CA LEU A 139 -18.97 6.95 13.17
C LEU A 139 -18.81 6.88 11.65
N THR A 140 -18.08 7.84 11.05
CA THR A 140 -17.64 7.94 9.64
C THR A 140 -18.69 7.73 8.52
N VAL A 141 -19.95 7.42 8.82
CA VAL A 141 -20.99 7.12 7.81
C VAL A 141 -22.31 7.86 8.09
N PRO A 142 -23.03 8.34 7.06
CA PRO A 142 -24.32 9.05 7.19
C PRO A 142 -25.49 8.18 7.65
N GLU A 143 -25.39 6.86 7.50
CA GLU A 143 -26.43 5.90 7.86
C GLU A 143 -26.60 5.80 9.39
N PRO A 144 -27.79 5.39 9.88
CA PRO A 144 -27.98 5.08 11.29
C PRO A 144 -27.08 3.93 11.76
N VAL A 145 -26.34 4.15 12.84
CA VAL A 145 -25.38 3.18 13.39
C VAL A 145 -25.78 2.74 14.80
N GLU A 146 -25.37 1.53 15.16
CA GLU A 146 -25.39 1.04 16.53
C GLU A 146 -23.96 0.87 17.04
N VAL A 147 -23.77 1.22 18.31
CA VAL A 147 -22.51 1.02 19.03
C VAL A 147 -22.70 -0.21 19.91
N ILE A 148 -21.91 -1.23 19.63
CA ILE A 148 -21.91 -2.50 20.34
C ILE A 148 -20.64 -2.56 21.16
N TYR A 149 -20.79 -2.70 22.47
CA TYR A 149 -19.70 -2.89 23.41
C TYR A 149 -19.54 -4.38 23.70
N THR A 150 -18.32 -4.89 23.55
CA THR A 150 -17.96 -6.25 23.93
C THR A 150 -16.86 -6.15 24.98
N SER A 151 -17.21 -6.51 26.22
CA SER A 151 -16.26 -6.58 27.33
C SER A 151 -15.27 -7.74 27.13
N SER A 152 -14.07 -7.64 27.69
CA SER A 152 -13.07 -8.71 27.71
C SER A 152 -13.58 -10.02 28.33
N ASP A 153 -14.59 -9.93 29.20
CA ASP A 153 -15.10 -11.04 29.99
C ASP A 153 -16.35 -11.69 29.37
N SER A 154 -16.83 -11.18 28.22
CA SER A 154 -18.03 -11.66 27.54
C SER A 154 -17.84 -11.71 26.03
N ALA A 155 -18.10 -12.86 25.42
CA ALA A 155 -18.13 -12.99 23.95
C ALA A 155 -19.40 -12.37 23.33
N ASP A 156 -20.44 -12.14 24.14
CA ASP A 156 -21.69 -11.55 23.68
C ASP A 156 -21.56 -10.02 23.69
N GLY A 157 -21.54 -9.43 22.50
CA GLY A 157 -21.54 -7.98 22.31
C GLY A 157 -22.89 -7.37 22.68
N GLU A 158 -22.86 -6.37 23.54
CA GLU A 158 -24.02 -5.66 24.02
C GLU A 158 -24.20 -4.34 23.26
N ARG A 159 -25.37 -4.13 22.63
CA ARG A 159 -25.70 -2.83 22.05
C ARG A 159 -25.88 -1.79 23.16
N ILE A 160 -24.99 -0.81 23.21
CA ILE A 160 -24.97 0.24 24.24
C ILE A 160 -25.61 1.54 23.77
N CYS A 161 -25.48 1.88 22.48
CA CYS A 161 -26.08 3.08 21.90
C CYS A 161 -26.62 2.80 20.49
N THR A 162 -27.66 3.53 20.12
CA THR A 162 -28.14 3.68 18.75
C THR A 162 -28.04 5.15 18.39
N VAL A 163 -27.42 5.44 17.25
CA VAL A 163 -27.02 6.78 16.85
C VAL A 163 -27.56 7.06 15.45
N THR A 164 -28.20 8.20 15.30
CA THR A 164 -28.53 8.79 14.00
C THR A 164 -27.86 10.16 13.90
N GLN A 165 -27.93 10.81 12.74
CA GLN A 165 -27.41 12.16 12.56
C GLN A 165 -27.94 13.18 13.60
N HIS A 166 -29.13 12.94 14.16
CA HIS A 166 -29.81 13.88 15.06
C HIS A 166 -30.20 13.30 16.42
N SER A 167 -29.96 12.01 16.66
CA SER A 167 -30.38 11.37 17.90
C SER A 167 -29.32 10.42 18.44
N LEU A 168 -29.18 10.42 19.77
CA LEU A 168 -28.36 9.48 20.52
C LEU A 168 -29.25 8.81 21.55
N GLN A 169 -29.43 7.50 21.42
CA GLN A 169 -30.19 6.68 22.36
C GLN A 169 -29.27 5.64 22.97
N CYS A 170 -28.82 5.86 24.19
CA CYS A 170 -27.96 4.93 24.92
C CYS A 170 -28.70 4.26 26.07
N LYS A 171 -28.20 3.09 26.49
CA LYS A 171 -28.59 2.46 27.76
C LYS A 171 -28.33 3.39 28.93
N ALA A 172 -29.13 3.24 29.99
CA ALA A 172 -29.16 4.15 31.15
C ALA A 172 -27.76 4.40 31.76
N GLU A 173 -26.92 3.37 31.77
CA GLU A 173 -25.54 3.43 32.28
C GLU A 173 -24.59 4.28 31.42
N TYR A 174 -24.92 4.50 30.14
CA TYR A 174 -24.14 5.33 29.22
C TYR A 174 -24.80 6.70 28.93
N THR A 175 -26.12 6.84 29.15
CA THR A 175 -26.89 8.05 28.81
C THR A 175 -26.32 9.34 29.41
N HIS A 176 -25.72 9.26 30.61
CA HIS A 176 -25.21 10.43 31.33
C HIS A 176 -23.77 10.80 30.98
N ARG A 177 -23.04 9.92 30.30
CA ARG A 177 -21.62 10.11 29.91
C ARG A 177 -21.42 10.12 28.40
N ALA A 178 -22.40 9.69 27.61
CA ALA A 178 -22.34 9.71 26.15
C ALA A 178 -22.88 11.04 25.59
N SER A 179 -22.15 11.67 24.67
CA SER A 179 -22.59 12.87 23.95
C SER A 179 -22.27 12.76 22.46
N LEU A 180 -23.25 13.11 21.62
CA LEU A 180 -23.10 13.07 20.17
C LEU A 180 -22.77 14.47 19.62
N ARG A 181 -21.63 14.58 18.95
CA ARG A 181 -21.28 15.69 18.06
C ARG A 181 -20.97 15.09 16.69
N TYR A 182 -22.03 14.76 15.96
CA TYR A 182 -21.94 14.01 14.71
C TYR A 182 -20.85 14.58 13.77
N PRO A 183 -19.94 13.74 13.21
CA PRO A 183 -19.96 12.26 13.22
C PRO A 183 -19.25 11.60 14.42
N GLU A 184 -18.95 12.34 15.49
CA GLU A 184 -18.25 11.81 16.68
C GLU A 184 -19.22 11.51 17.82
N LEU A 185 -19.11 10.32 18.40
CA LEU A 185 -19.70 9.97 19.68
C LEU A 185 -18.62 10.02 20.75
N THR A 186 -18.79 10.88 21.75
CA THR A 186 -17.87 10.97 22.90
C THR A 186 -18.45 10.22 24.08
N LEU A 187 -17.68 9.31 24.69
CA LEU A 187 -17.94 8.72 25.99
C LEU A 187 -17.01 9.38 27.02
N ARG A 188 -17.59 10.08 27.98
CA ARG A 188 -16.85 10.91 28.95
C ARG A 188 -16.37 10.14 30.16
N ASP A 189 -15.29 10.63 30.74
CA ASP A 189 -14.75 10.18 32.01
C ASP A 189 -14.55 8.65 32.05
N VAL A 190 -13.87 8.06 31.06
CA VAL A 190 -13.73 6.60 30.95
C VAL A 190 -13.04 5.99 32.17
N THR A 191 -13.46 4.79 32.53
CA THR A 191 -12.97 4.04 33.70
C THR A 191 -12.38 2.71 33.26
N HIS A 192 -11.72 1.98 34.17
CA HIS A 192 -11.15 0.67 33.84
C HIS A 192 -12.18 -0.32 33.27
N SER A 193 -13.46 -0.25 33.68
CA SER A 193 -14.53 -1.12 33.18
C SER A 193 -14.99 -0.78 31.76
N ASP A 194 -14.59 0.36 31.22
CA ASP A 194 -14.86 0.78 29.84
C ASP A 194 -13.79 0.22 28.86
N SER A 195 -12.85 -0.60 29.35
CA SER A 195 -11.89 -1.32 28.50
C SER A 195 -12.58 -2.47 27.77
N GLY A 196 -12.50 -2.50 26.45
CA GLY A 196 -13.17 -3.50 25.63
C GLY A 196 -13.26 -3.09 24.16
N LEU A 197 -14.06 -3.81 23.39
CA LEU A 197 -14.27 -3.52 21.97
C LEU A 197 -15.54 -2.69 21.78
N TYR A 198 -15.43 -1.56 21.09
CA TYR A 198 -16.57 -0.79 20.63
C TYR A 198 -16.71 -0.95 19.11
N THR A 199 -17.68 -1.73 18.68
CA THR A 199 -18.02 -1.94 17.28
C THR A 199 -19.08 -0.94 16.85
N ILE A 200 -18.76 -0.13 15.85
CA ILE A 200 -19.70 0.73 15.14
C ILE A 200 -20.25 -0.07 13.97
N ARG A 201 -21.53 -0.39 14.03
CA ARG A 201 -22.22 -1.20 13.02
C ARG A 201 -23.29 -0.38 12.32
N ASP A 202 -23.28 -0.43 11.00
CA ASP A 202 -24.38 0.09 10.19
C ASP A 202 -25.64 -0.74 10.43
N THR A 203 -26.72 -0.09 10.86
CA THR A 203 -27.98 -0.79 11.14
C THR A 203 -28.77 -1.14 9.89
N GLU A 204 -28.59 -0.41 8.79
CA GLU A 204 -29.26 -0.62 7.52
C GLU A 204 -28.60 -1.77 6.75
N ASN A 205 -27.27 -1.71 6.59
CA ASN A 205 -26.55 -2.72 5.81
C ASN A 205 -26.08 -3.94 6.63
N LYS A 206 -26.16 -3.86 7.97
CA LYS A 206 -25.66 -4.89 8.90
C LYS A 206 -24.17 -5.19 8.70
N GLU A 207 -23.38 -4.14 8.51
CA GLU A 207 -21.95 -4.23 8.28
C GLU A 207 -21.19 -3.47 9.36
N ASP A 208 -20.08 -4.07 9.84
CA ASP A 208 -19.20 -3.44 10.82
C ASP A 208 -18.34 -2.40 10.10
N ILE A 209 -18.50 -1.14 10.53
CA ILE A 209 -17.82 0.01 9.93
C ILE A 209 -16.43 0.13 10.54
N ARG A 210 -16.39 0.12 11.87
CA ARG A 210 -15.18 0.33 12.64
C ARG A 210 -15.24 -0.37 13.98
N VAL A 211 -14.11 -0.87 14.44
CA VAL A 211 -13.95 -1.46 15.77
C VAL A 211 -12.85 -0.71 16.50
N TYR A 212 -13.18 -0.20 17.69
CA TYR A 212 -12.22 0.40 18.60
C TYR A 212 -11.85 -0.60 19.68
N ALA A 213 -10.56 -0.92 19.79
CA ALA A 213 -10.01 -1.67 20.92
C ALA A 213 -9.55 -0.67 21.97
N VAL A 214 -10.34 -0.49 23.03
CA VAL A 214 -10.11 0.52 24.06
C VAL A 214 -9.45 -0.12 25.27
N ALA A 215 -8.31 0.43 25.69
CA ALA A 215 -7.61 0.04 26.92
C ALA A 215 -7.51 1.23 27.87
N VAL A 216 -8.08 1.12 29.06
CA VAL A 216 -8.02 2.16 30.10
C VAL A 216 -7.03 1.75 31.19
N THR A 217 -5.84 2.33 31.20
CA THR A 217 -4.75 1.99 32.13
C THR A 217 -4.23 3.21 32.88
N ALA A 218 -3.91 3.06 34.17
CA ALA A 218 -3.29 4.14 34.94
C ALA A 218 -1.77 4.21 34.68
N PRO A 219 -1.16 5.39 34.67
CA PRO A 219 0.30 5.51 34.58
C PRO A 219 0.95 4.93 35.84
N VAL A 220 1.83 3.94 35.65
CA VAL A 220 2.62 3.36 36.74
C VAL A 220 3.70 4.39 37.13
N ALA A 221 3.48 5.10 38.23
CA ALA A 221 4.53 5.85 38.90
C ALA A 221 5.49 4.86 39.58
N ASP A 222 6.78 5.03 39.37
CA ASP A 222 7.87 4.31 40.05
C ASP A 222 7.61 4.19 41.56
N ALA A 223 7.33 2.98 42.02
CA ALA A 223 7.16 2.69 43.44
C ALA A 223 7.91 1.40 43.81
N VAL A 224 9.04 1.66 44.46
CA VAL A 224 9.81 0.77 45.34
C VAL A 224 8.88 -0.12 46.18
N LEU A 225 9.09 -1.43 46.13
CA LEU A 225 8.46 -2.41 47.02
C LEU A 225 8.90 -2.21 48.48
N PRO A 226 7.96 -2.37 49.42
CA PRO A 226 8.25 -3.17 50.61
C PRO A 226 7.15 -4.22 50.92
N VAL A 227 7.52 -5.50 50.88
CA VAL A 227 7.51 -6.51 51.99
C VAL A 227 6.68 -6.07 53.23
N GLN A 228 5.64 -6.71 53.81
CA GLN A 228 5.02 -8.06 53.81
C GLN A 228 3.52 -7.95 54.22
N ALA A 229 2.71 -9.00 53.97
CA ALA A 229 2.09 -9.81 55.05
C ALA A 229 1.25 -10.99 54.51
N LYS A 230 1.37 -12.13 55.21
CA LYS A 230 0.70 -13.42 55.02
C LYS A 230 -0.83 -13.37 55.25
N LEU A 231 -1.57 -14.15 54.46
CA LEU A 231 -2.54 -15.09 55.03
C LEU A 231 -2.66 -16.35 54.16
N HIS A 232 -2.59 -17.51 54.81
CA HIS A 232 -2.75 -18.84 54.23
C HIS A 232 -4.19 -19.11 53.80
N GLN A 233 -4.37 -19.69 52.61
CA GLN A 233 -5.17 -20.92 52.49
C GLN A 233 -4.67 -21.77 51.32
N ARG A 234 -4.16 -22.96 51.65
CA ARG A 234 -3.76 -23.98 50.67
C ARG A 234 -5.03 -24.55 50.03
N VAL A 235 -5.26 -24.18 48.78
CA VAL A 235 -5.91 -25.07 47.81
C VAL A 235 -4.78 -25.61 46.94
N THR A 236 -4.53 -26.91 47.01
CA THR A 236 -3.56 -27.60 46.16
C THR A 236 -4.16 -27.68 44.76
N LEU A 237 -4.00 -26.63 43.96
CA LEU A 237 -4.14 -26.69 42.51
C LEU A 237 -2.87 -27.32 41.92
N PRO A 238 -2.96 -28.08 40.82
CA PRO A 238 -1.78 -28.55 40.11
C PRO A 238 -0.89 -27.36 39.75
N ALA A 239 0.42 -27.54 39.86
CA ALA A 239 1.41 -26.49 39.61
C ALA A 239 1.11 -25.81 38.26
N PRO A 240 1.09 -24.46 38.19
CA PRO A 240 0.93 -23.77 36.93
C PRO A 240 2.09 -24.18 36.02
N VAL A 241 1.75 -24.70 34.84
CA VAL A 241 2.70 -24.84 33.74
C VAL A 241 3.31 -23.46 33.54
N ALA A 242 4.63 -23.38 33.58
CA ALA A 242 5.32 -22.12 33.33
C ALA A 242 5.06 -21.72 31.88
N VAL A 243 4.13 -20.79 31.67
CA VAL A 243 3.82 -20.24 30.36
C VAL A 243 5.02 -19.42 29.91
N ALA A 244 5.67 -19.83 28.82
CA ALA A 244 6.80 -19.10 28.27
C ALA A 244 6.32 -17.76 27.69
N ASP A 245 6.84 -16.65 28.24
CA ASP A 245 6.69 -15.30 27.68
C ASP A 245 7.77 -15.10 26.61
N CYS A 246 7.38 -15.32 25.36
CA CYS A 246 8.27 -15.31 24.20
C CYS A 246 8.06 -14.04 23.37
N ARG A 247 9.13 -13.55 22.75
CA ARG A 247 9.08 -12.38 21.87
C ARG A 247 9.50 -12.78 20.47
N VAL A 248 8.77 -12.29 19.48
CA VAL A 248 9.13 -12.46 18.07
C VAL A 248 9.20 -11.09 17.40
N GLN A 249 10.23 -10.88 16.60
CA GLN A 249 10.39 -9.71 15.75
C GLN A 249 10.14 -10.11 14.31
N ALA A 250 9.32 -9.34 13.60
CA ALA A 250 9.02 -9.55 12.20
C ALA A 250 9.28 -8.26 11.41
N LYS A 251 9.66 -8.39 10.14
CA LYS A 251 9.72 -7.24 9.24
C LYS A 251 8.33 -6.96 8.69
N LEU A 252 8.03 -5.68 8.45
CA LEU A 252 6.76 -5.24 7.89
C LEU A 252 6.43 -5.99 6.58
N HIS A 253 5.20 -6.47 6.46
CA HIS A 253 4.64 -7.31 5.38
C HIS A 253 5.26 -8.71 5.22
N GLN A 254 6.10 -9.16 6.16
CA GLN A 254 6.66 -10.51 6.14
C GLN A 254 5.71 -11.51 6.82
N ARG A 255 5.68 -12.76 6.36
CA ARG A 255 4.99 -13.84 7.09
C ARG A 255 5.75 -14.14 8.39
N VAL A 256 5.03 -14.27 9.51
CA VAL A 256 5.59 -14.65 10.81
C VAL A 256 4.78 -15.79 11.41
N THR A 257 5.46 -16.78 11.98
CA THR A 257 4.82 -17.90 12.68
C THR A 257 5.10 -17.79 14.17
N LEU A 258 4.04 -17.85 14.99
CA LEU A 258 4.11 -17.91 16.44
C LEU A 258 4.03 -19.38 16.86
N PRO A 259 5.13 -19.98 17.33
CA PRO A 259 5.14 -21.41 17.57
C PRO A 259 4.39 -21.79 18.85
N CYS A 260 3.62 -22.87 18.78
CA CYS A 260 2.94 -23.46 19.94
C CYS A 260 2.94 -24.99 19.80
N GLU A 261 4.01 -25.64 20.25
CA GLU A 261 4.15 -27.10 20.20
C GLU A 261 3.50 -27.72 21.44
N HIS A 262 2.23 -28.11 21.33
CA HIS A 262 1.52 -28.81 22.39
C HIS A 262 0.43 -29.72 21.83
N GLU A 263 0.36 -30.95 22.35
CA GLU A 263 -0.74 -31.86 22.07
C GLU A 263 -2.02 -31.35 22.75
N CYS A 264 -2.96 -30.83 21.96
CA CYS A 264 -4.29 -30.45 22.41
C CYS A 264 -5.30 -31.53 22.03
N SER A 265 -5.94 -32.16 23.01
CA SER A 265 -7.08 -33.04 22.76
C SER A 265 -8.38 -32.23 22.77
N GLY A 266 -8.60 -31.26 21.89
CA GLY A 266 -9.81 -30.42 21.91
C GLY A 266 -9.67 -29.10 21.14
N GLU A 267 -10.56 -28.13 21.36
CA GLU A 267 -10.45 -26.84 20.68
C GLU A 267 -9.19 -26.08 21.13
N ALA A 268 -8.32 -25.80 20.16
CA ALA A 268 -7.18 -24.91 20.28
C ALA A 268 -7.52 -23.55 19.67
N MET A 269 -7.14 -22.47 20.35
CA MET A 269 -7.42 -21.11 19.91
C MET A 269 -6.19 -20.22 20.08
N TRP A 270 -6.05 -19.26 19.18
CA TRP A 270 -5.15 -18.13 19.37
C TRP A 270 -5.94 -16.89 19.70
N THR A 271 -5.60 -16.29 20.84
CA THR A 271 -6.25 -15.10 21.36
C THR A 271 -5.27 -13.95 21.56
N LEU A 272 -5.77 -12.74 21.75
CA LEU A 272 -4.95 -11.64 22.27
C LEU A 272 -4.93 -11.65 23.79
N GLN A 273 -3.77 -11.40 24.40
CA GLN A 273 -3.61 -11.38 25.85
C GLN A 273 -4.47 -10.29 26.51
N SER A 274 -4.60 -9.13 25.85
CA SER A 274 -5.32 -7.98 26.39
C SER A 274 -6.83 -8.09 26.28
N THR A 275 -7.36 -8.74 25.24
CA THR A 275 -8.80 -8.75 24.92
C THR A 275 -9.43 -10.14 24.82
N ARG A 276 -8.62 -11.21 24.88
CA ARG A 276 -9.01 -12.62 24.64
C ARG A 276 -9.74 -12.84 23.30
N SER A 277 -9.64 -11.91 22.34
CA SER A 277 -10.28 -12.01 21.03
C SER A 277 -9.68 -13.15 20.22
N VAL A 278 -10.50 -14.00 19.61
CA VAL A 278 -10.05 -15.19 18.86
C VAL A 278 -9.72 -14.85 17.41
N PHE A 279 -8.51 -15.15 16.95
CA PHE A 279 -8.04 -14.87 15.59
C PHE A 279 -8.02 -16.12 14.71
N ALA A 280 -7.67 -17.25 15.32
CA ALA A 280 -7.73 -18.55 14.69
C ALA A 280 -8.14 -19.59 15.74
N ARG A 281 -8.91 -20.57 15.30
CA ARG A 281 -9.30 -21.72 16.12
C ARG A 281 -9.12 -23.00 15.31
N CYS A 282 -8.82 -24.09 15.97
CA CYS A 282 -8.74 -25.39 15.35
C CYS A 282 -9.27 -26.48 16.28
N ASP A 283 -9.96 -27.45 15.69
CA ASP A 283 -10.46 -28.64 16.38
C ASP A 283 -10.11 -29.92 15.59
N GLU A 284 -10.56 -31.07 16.08
CA GLU A 284 -10.31 -32.39 15.47
C GLU A 284 -10.83 -32.51 14.02
N THR A 285 -11.76 -31.65 13.61
CA THR A 285 -12.44 -31.72 12.31
C THR A 285 -11.94 -30.66 11.32
N SER A 286 -11.57 -29.47 11.78
CA SER A 286 -11.14 -28.37 10.91
C SER A 286 -10.41 -27.25 11.66
N CYS A 287 -9.64 -26.43 10.94
CA CYS A 287 -9.21 -25.12 11.42
C CYS A 287 -10.02 -24.01 10.72
N SER A 288 -10.28 -22.92 11.45
CA SER A 288 -10.86 -21.70 10.89
C SER A 288 -10.10 -20.46 11.36
N SER A 289 -9.79 -19.60 10.39
CA SER A 289 -9.31 -18.25 10.63
C SER A 289 -10.51 -17.33 10.84
N VAL A 290 -10.70 -16.83 12.06
CA VAL A 290 -11.78 -15.88 12.39
C VAL A 290 -11.48 -14.51 11.76
N VAL A 291 -10.19 -14.16 11.66
CA VAL A 291 -9.71 -12.92 11.06
C VAL A 291 -8.80 -13.24 9.87
N LYS A 292 -9.05 -12.61 8.72
CA LYS A 292 -8.19 -12.78 7.53
C LYS A 292 -6.79 -12.26 7.84
N GLY A 293 -5.78 -13.04 7.47
CA GLY A 293 -4.38 -12.74 7.75
C GLY A 293 -3.74 -13.67 8.79
N TYR A 294 -4.56 -14.44 9.51
CA TYR A 294 -4.15 -15.40 10.54
C TYR A 294 -4.53 -16.82 10.09
N GLU A 295 -3.58 -17.74 10.07
CA GLU A 295 -3.76 -19.10 9.55
C GLU A 295 -3.28 -20.12 10.56
N MET A 296 -4.06 -21.18 10.74
CA MET A 296 -3.65 -22.41 11.44
C MET A 296 -3.84 -23.58 10.48
N SER A 297 -2.89 -24.51 10.48
CA SER A 297 -2.96 -25.70 9.62
C SER A 297 -3.58 -26.87 10.38
N HIS A 298 -4.63 -27.46 9.79
CA HIS A 298 -5.28 -28.63 10.37
C HIS A 298 -4.35 -29.85 10.40
N ASP A 299 -3.53 -30.01 9.36
CA ASP A 299 -2.51 -31.07 9.29
C ASP A 299 -1.42 -30.91 10.36
N GLN A 300 -1.08 -29.68 10.76
CA GLN A 300 -0.14 -29.41 11.85
C GLN A 300 -0.79 -29.62 13.22
N TYR A 301 -2.03 -29.16 13.38
CA TYR A 301 -2.82 -29.39 14.59
C TYR A 301 -2.92 -30.89 14.92
N LEU A 302 -3.22 -31.74 13.94
CA LEU A 302 -3.29 -33.20 14.11
C LEU A 302 -1.93 -33.84 14.50
N LYS A 303 -0.82 -33.13 14.29
CA LYS A 303 0.53 -33.54 14.67
C LYS A 303 1.00 -32.93 16.01
N GLY A 304 0.11 -32.21 16.72
CA GLY A 304 0.44 -31.54 17.99
C GLY A 304 1.13 -30.18 17.83
N ASP A 305 1.10 -29.60 16.63
CA ASP A 305 1.62 -28.27 16.34
C ASP A 305 0.47 -27.28 16.17
N LEU A 306 0.28 -26.45 17.19
CA LEU A 306 -0.78 -25.44 17.26
C LEU A 306 -0.30 -24.08 16.77
N SER A 307 0.79 -23.98 16.01
CA SER A 307 1.39 -22.70 15.63
C SER A 307 0.44 -21.80 14.84
N LEU A 308 0.48 -20.49 15.12
CA LEU A 308 -0.25 -19.47 14.38
C LEU A 308 0.64 -18.87 13.30
N THR A 309 0.16 -18.82 12.07
CA THR A 309 0.85 -18.13 10.97
C THR A 309 0.14 -16.83 10.65
N ILE A 310 0.85 -15.70 10.84
CA ILE A 310 0.43 -14.39 10.38
C ILE A 310 1.01 -14.20 8.98
N THR A 311 0.13 -14.12 7.98
CA THR A 311 0.49 -14.15 6.55
C THR A 311 1.25 -12.92 6.07
N ALA A 312 0.99 -11.74 6.65
CA ALA A 312 1.70 -10.50 6.39
C ALA A 312 1.69 -9.65 7.67
N ALA A 313 2.84 -9.52 8.33
CA ALA A 313 2.96 -8.83 9.60
C ALA A 313 2.85 -7.31 9.38
N GLU A 314 1.75 -6.70 9.83
CA GLU A 314 1.52 -5.27 9.76
C GLU A 314 1.67 -4.61 11.14
N TYR A 315 1.90 -3.30 11.18
CA TYR A 315 1.97 -2.56 12.46
C TYR A 315 0.67 -2.65 13.26
N SER A 316 -0.48 -2.83 12.61
CA SER A 316 -1.79 -3.09 13.23
C SER A 316 -1.92 -4.47 13.88
N MET A 317 -1.02 -5.41 13.54
CA MET A 317 -0.97 -6.76 14.10
C MET A 317 0.01 -6.84 15.28
N ARG A 318 0.61 -5.72 15.71
CA ARG A 318 1.45 -5.71 16.91
C ARG A 318 0.59 -5.95 18.13
N ASN A 319 0.87 -7.02 18.85
CA ASN A 319 0.21 -7.32 20.10
C ASN A 319 0.88 -8.47 20.85
N THR A 320 0.30 -8.86 21.99
CA THR A 320 0.63 -10.10 22.66
C THR A 320 -0.45 -11.15 22.39
N TYR A 321 -0.05 -12.27 21.80
CA TYR A 321 -0.88 -13.38 21.40
C TYR A 321 -0.75 -14.53 22.39
N VAL A 322 -1.84 -15.23 22.68
CA VAL A 322 -1.88 -16.36 23.59
C VAL A 322 -2.38 -17.59 22.85
N CYS A 323 -1.61 -18.66 22.90
CA CYS A 323 -2.04 -19.98 22.46
C CYS A 323 -2.79 -20.65 23.61
N GLU A 324 -4.06 -20.97 23.38
CA GLU A 324 -4.95 -21.59 24.35
C GLU A 324 -5.42 -22.95 23.85
N CYS A 325 -5.57 -23.91 24.76
CA CYS A 325 -6.28 -25.15 24.47
C CYS A 325 -7.18 -25.49 25.67
N ARG A 326 -8.49 -25.68 25.42
CA ARG A 326 -9.49 -25.92 26.48
C ARG A 326 -9.41 -24.91 27.65
N SER A 327 -9.18 -23.63 27.34
CA SER A 327 -9.06 -22.55 28.32
C SER A 327 -7.84 -22.63 29.24
N ILE A 328 -6.81 -23.39 28.85
CA ILE A 328 -5.48 -23.39 29.46
C ILE A 328 -4.53 -22.65 28.52
N ASP A 329 -3.80 -21.67 29.04
CA ASP A 329 -2.80 -20.89 28.30
C ASP A 329 -1.49 -21.70 28.22
N TYR A 330 -1.00 -21.94 27.00
CA TYR A 330 0.20 -22.76 26.76
C TYR A 330 1.41 -21.94 26.33
N ALA A 331 1.20 -20.89 25.53
CA ALA A 331 2.28 -20.01 25.08
C ALA A 331 1.79 -18.57 24.98
N VAL A 332 2.65 -17.61 25.32
CA VAL A 332 2.38 -16.18 25.18
C VAL A 332 3.47 -15.58 24.29
N TRP A 333 3.07 -14.94 23.19
CA TRP A 333 3.95 -14.40 22.17
C TRP A 333 3.71 -12.92 21.96
N ARG A 334 4.70 -12.08 22.24
CA ARG A 334 4.66 -10.66 21.87
C ARG A 334 5.26 -10.48 20.48
N LEU A 335 4.42 -10.07 19.52
CA LEU A 335 4.85 -9.71 18.17
C LEU A 335 5.28 -8.25 18.14
N ARG A 336 6.52 -8.01 17.70
CA ARG A 336 7.06 -6.70 17.39
C ARG A 336 7.36 -6.60 15.90
N ILE A 337 7.14 -5.43 15.32
CA ILE A 337 7.51 -5.15 13.93
C ILE A 337 8.75 -4.27 13.94
N ASP A 338 9.74 -4.63 13.12
CA ASP A 338 10.98 -3.87 13.00
C ASP A 338 10.70 -2.43 12.55
N THR A 339 11.42 -1.48 13.16
CA THR A 339 11.38 -0.08 12.80
C THR A 339 11.99 0.12 11.41
N VAL A 340 11.26 0.78 10.51
CA VAL A 340 11.77 1.10 9.17
C VAL A 340 12.66 2.34 9.24
N ILE A 341 13.86 2.29 8.66
CA ILE A 341 14.76 3.46 8.57
C ILE A 341 14.80 3.93 7.12
N SER A 342 14.47 5.20 6.90
CA SER A 342 14.48 5.85 5.58
C SER A 342 15.48 7.00 5.59
N ALA A 343 16.36 7.06 4.58
CA ALA A 343 17.26 8.21 4.41
C ALA A 343 16.63 9.21 3.44
N VAL A 344 16.57 10.49 3.85
CA VAL A 344 15.95 11.56 3.07
C VAL A 344 16.93 12.72 2.95
N GLN A 345 17.18 13.15 1.71
CA GLN A 345 17.97 14.34 1.40
C GLN A 345 17.03 15.46 0.95
N LYS A 346 17.22 16.66 1.49
CA LYS A 346 16.42 17.84 1.14
C LYS A 346 17.31 19.06 0.95
N ASN A 347 16.87 19.96 0.08
CA ASN A 347 17.47 21.28 0.00
C ASN A 347 16.81 22.24 1.01
N PRO A 348 17.52 23.28 1.47
CA PRO A 348 16.90 24.34 2.25
C PRO A 348 15.72 24.97 1.49
N GLY A 349 14.58 25.12 2.15
CA GLY A 349 13.33 25.65 1.60
C GLY A 349 12.38 24.59 1.01
N GLU A 350 12.75 23.31 0.98
CA GLU A 350 11.85 22.24 0.54
C GLU A 350 10.93 21.73 1.66
N ASP A 351 9.86 21.03 1.29
CA ASP A 351 8.99 20.36 2.24
C ASP A 351 9.48 18.92 2.52
N LEU A 352 9.56 18.56 3.81
CA LEU A 352 9.79 17.21 4.30
C LEU A 352 8.45 16.54 4.58
N ILE A 353 8.23 15.36 4.00
CA ILE A 353 7.00 14.58 4.20
C ILE A 353 7.35 13.35 5.05
N LEU A 354 6.69 13.25 6.20
CA LEU A 354 6.80 12.15 7.15
C LEU A 354 5.51 11.32 7.07
N ASP A 355 5.61 10.15 6.47
CA ASP A 355 4.53 9.17 6.44
C ASP A 355 4.39 8.49 7.81
N LEU A 356 3.21 8.66 8.43
CA LEU A 356 2.88 8.17 9.76
C LEU A 356 2.37 6.72 9.75
N SER A 357 1.75 6.28 8.63
CA SER A 357 1.29 4.91 8.30
C SER A 357 0.75 4.00 9.43
N VAL A 358 0.19 4.56 10.50
CA VAL A 358 -0.47 3.81 11.56
C VAL A 358 -1.74 4.53 12.03
N PRO A 359 -2.85 3.81 12.30
CA PRO A 359 -4.10 4.41 12.78
C PRO A 359 -4.02 4.97 14.21
N GLU A 360 -3.05 4.53 15.01
CA GLU A 360 -2.83 4.92 16.40
C GLU A 360 -2.27 6.35 16.55
N PRO A 361 -2.43 7.00 17.72
CA PRO A 361 -1.77 8.27 18.03
C PRO A 361 -0.24 8.13 18.05
N VAL A 362 0.44 8.99 17.30
CA VAL A 362 1.91 8.98 17.19
C VAL A 362 2.53 10.27 17.68
N GLU A 363 3.71 10.16 18.27
CA GLU A 363 4.58 11.29 18.53
C GLU A 363 5.75 11.30 17.56
N VAL A 364 6.12 12.51 17.12
CA VAL A 364 7.29 12.74 16.29
C VAL A 364 8.39 13.28 17.18
N ILE A 365 9.50 12.55 17.24
CA ILE A 365 10.68 12.84 18.05
C ILE A 365 11.81 13.21 17.10
N TYR A 366 12.33 14.43 17.25
CA TYR A 366 13.49 14.90 16.51
C TYR A 366 14.75 14.73 17.36
N THR A 367 15.77 14.11 16.78
CA THR A 367 17.09 13.96 17.40
C THR A 367 18.11 14.64 16.50
N SER A 368 18.69 15.74 16.98
CA SER A 368 19.73 16.46 16.26
C SER A 368 21.01 15.62 16.16
N SER A 369 21.83 15.85 15.14
CA SER A 369 23.17 15.24 15.04
C SER A 369 24.10 15.59 16.20
N ASP A 370 23.83 16.70 16.88
CA ASP A 370 24.67 17.24 17.96
C ASP A 370 24.17 16.85 19.37
N SER A 371 23.05 16.12 19.47
CA SER A 371 22.44 15.69 20.73
C SER A 371 22.00 14.23 20.67
N ALA A 372 22.33 13.44 21.70
CA ALA A 372 21.82 12.07 21.83
C ALA A 372 20.39 12.02 22.43
N ASP A 373 19.93 13.13 23.01
CA ASP A 373 18.60 13.23 23.62
C ASP A 373 17.59 13.67 22.55
N GLY A 374 16.68 12.75 22.20
CA GLY A 374 15.59 13.01 21.27
C GLY A 374 14.50 13.88 21.90
N GLU A 375 14.09 14.92 21.18
CA GLU A 375 13.08 15.87 21.63
C GLU A 375 11.76 15.60 20.92
N ARG A 376 10.67 15.46 21.68
CA ARG A 376 9.34 15.40 21.09
C ARG A 376 8.94 16.76 20.50
N ILE A 377 8.68 16.78 19.20
CA ILE A 377 8.35 18.00 18.45
C ILE A 377 6.87 18.13 18.09
N CYS A 378 6.19 17.00 17.84
CA CYS A 378 4.76 16.96 17.53
C CYS A 378 4.08 15.74 18.16
N ASN A 379 2.83 15.92 18.59
CA ASN A 379 1.89 14.86 18.90
C ASN A 379 0.80 14.86 17.82
N VAL A 380 0.54 13.72 17.21
CA VAL A 380 -0.27 13.59 16.01
C VAL A 380 -1.33 12.52 16.19
N THR A 381 -2.57 12.88 15.92
CA THR A 381 -3.69 11.94 15.79
C THR A 381 -4.26 12.04 14.38
N GLN A 382 -5.21 11.19 14.00
CA GLN A 382 -5.88 11.27 12.69
C GLN A 382 -6.50 12.66 12.41
N ARG A 383 -6.84 13.43 13.45
CA ARG A 383 -7.60 14.69 13.31
C ARG A 383 -6.90 15.91 13.92
N SER A 384 -5.83 15.71 14.68
CA SER A 384 -5.15 16.79 15.38
C SER A 384 -3.64 16.71 15.21
N LEU A 385 -3.05 17.89 15.07
CA LEU A 385 -1.61 18.10 15.05
C LEU A 385 -1.28 19.10 16.15
N GLN A 386 -0.57 18.67 17.18
CA GLN A 386 -0.10 19.51 18.27
C GLN A 386 1.42 19.54 18.26
N CYS A 387 2.01 20.61 17.74
CA CYS A 387 3.45 20.78 17.69
C CYS A 387 3.94 21.82 18.70
N LYS A 388 5.23 21.75 19.02
CA LYS A 388 5.93 22.85 19.72
C LYS A 388 5.89 24.12 18.89
N ALA A 389 5.93 25.27 19.56
CA ALA A 389 5.73 26.59 18.96
C ALA A 389 6.61 26.85 17.73
N GLU A 390 7.84 26.33 17.73
CA GLU A 390 8.79 26.46 16.61
C GLU A 390 8.39 25.67 15.35
N TYR A 391 7.62 24.59 15.50
CA TYR A 391 7.12 23.75 14.40
C TYR A 391 5.67 24.06 14.02
N THR A 392 4.88 24.66 14.91
CA THR A 392 3.43 24.91 14.71
C THR A 392 3.11 25.69 13.44
N HIS A 393 3.99 26.59 13.00
CA HIS A 393 3.77 27.43 11.82
C HIS A 393 4.18 26.79 10.50
N ARG A 394 4.95 25.70 10.55
CA ARG A 394 5.54 25.03 9.38
C ARG A 394 5.09 23.56 9.25
N ALA A 395 4.47 23.00 10.28
CA ALA A 395 3.93 21.64 10.24
C ALA A 395 2.46 21.63 9.78
N SER A 396 2.11 20.76 8.84
CA SER A 396 0.74 20.53 8.39
C SER A 396 0.42 19.05 8.25
N LEU A 397 -0.72 18.62 8.78
CA LEU A 397 -1.16 17.24 8.72
C LEU A 397 -2.18 17.05 7.59
N ARG A 398 -1.88 16.12 6.69
CA ARG A 398 -2.84 15.51 5.76
C ARG A 398 -2.73 14.01 5.92
N TYR A 399 -3.38 13.48 6.95
CA TYR A 399 -3.25 12.09 7.36
C TYR A 399 -3.40 11.11 6.17
N PRO A 400 -2.48 10.13 6.00
CA PRO A 400 -1.44 9.70 6.96
C PRO A 400 -0.11 10.47 6.88
N GLU A 401 -0.04 11.60 6.15
CA GLU A 401 1.21 12.35 5.95
C GLU A 401 1.29 13.58 6.85
N LEU A 402 2.43 13.73 7.55
CA LEU A 402 2.82 14.98 8.21
C LEU A 402 3.86 15.69 7.36
N THR A 403 3.54 16.91 6.91
CA THR A 403 4.48 17.75 6.15
C THR A 403 5.12 18.79 7.06
N LEU A 404 6.44 18.87 7.07
CA LEU A 404 7.21 19.97 7.64
C LEU A 404 7.73 20.86 6.50
N ARG A 405 7.26 22.10 6.44
CA ARG A 405 7.51 23.03 5.33
C ARG A 405 8.81 23.80 5.51
N ASP A 406 9.36 24.24 4.38
CA ASP A 406 10.47 25.18 4.31
C ASP A 406 11.69 24.72 5.14
N VAL A 407 12.09 23.45 5.05
CA VAL A 407 13.16 22.87 5.89
C VAL A 407 14.47 23.63 5.76
N THR A 408 15.25 23.71 6.83
CA THR A 408 16.51 24.44 6.91
C THR A 408 17.64 23.51 7.35
N HIS A 409 18.89 23.97 7.31
CA HIS A 409 20.02 23.15 7.75
C HIS A 409 19.87 22.61 9.18
N SER A 410 19.25 23.38 10.08
CA SER A 410 18.99 22.96 11.46
C SER A 410 17.94 21.87 11.59
N ASP A 411 17.17 21.59 10.53
CA ASP A 411 16.21 20.50 10.46
C ASP A 411 16.88 19.17 10.04
N SER A 412 18.21 19.15 9.85
CA SER A 412 18.97 17.89 9.65
C SER A 412 19.02 17.09 10.95
N GLY A 413 18.74 15.79 10.89
CA GLY A 413 18.72 14.93 12.07
C GLY A 413 17.85 13.70 11.86
N LEU A 414 17.55 12.99 12.95
CA LEU A 414 16.69 11.82 12.93
C LEU A 414 15.28 12.20 13.39
N TYR A 415 14.28 11.94 12.55
CA TYR A 415 12.87 12.06 12.92
C TYR A 415 12.32 10.66 13.17
N THR A 416 12.05 10.36 14.44
CA THR A 416 11.47 9.09 14.86
C THR A 416 9.96 9.27 15.04
N ILE A 417 9.18 8.46 14.34
CA ILE A 417 7.75 8.34 14.52
C ILE A 417 7.54 7.21 15.50
N ARG A 418 7.07 7.56 16.69
CA ARG A 418 6.83 6.62 17.78
C ARG A 418 5.34 6.47 18.00
N ASP A 419 4.92 5.22 18.09
CA ASP A 419 3.62 4.83 18.57
C ASP A 419 3.52 5.18 20.07
N THR A 420 2.63 6.12 20.44
CA THR A 420 2.48 6.51 21.85
C THR A 420 1.73 5.47 22.66
N GLU A 421 0.94 4.64 22.00
CA GLU A 421 0.12 3.60 22.62
C GLU A 421 0.97 2.38 22.96
N ASN A 422 1.85 1.96 22.05
CA ASN A 422 2.70 0.79 22.24
C ASN A 422 4.12 1.12 22.72
N ASN A 423 4.50 2.40 22.76
CA ASN A 423 5.85 2.86 23.05
C ASN A 423 6.91 2.18 22.17
N GLU A 424 6.63 2.10 20.86
CA GLU A 424 7.48 1.46 19.86
C GLU A 424 7.77 2.42 18.70
N ASP A 425 9.02 2.44 18.23
CA ASP A 425 9.42 3.24 17.09
C ASP A 425 8.92 2.57 15.80
N ILE A 426 8.05 3.26 15.06
CA ILE A 426 7.44 2.76 13.82
C ILE A 426 8.40 3.01 12.66
N ARG A 427 8.87 4.25 12.53
CA ARG A 427 9.74 4.66 11.43
C ARG A 427 10.72 5.73 11.88
N VAL A 428 11.93 5.67 11.35
CA VAL A 428 12.96 6.69 11.53
C VAL A 428 13.34 7.27 10.18
N TYR A 429 13.29 8.59 10.06
CA TYR A 429 13.78 9.32 8.90
C TYR A 429 15.12 9.95 9.25
N ALA A 430 16.18 9.49 8.59
CA ALA A 430 17.48 10.14 8.62
C ALA A 430 17.50 11.26 7.59
N VAL A 431 17.24 12.48 8.06
CA VAL A 431 17.10 13.67 7.22
C VAL A 431 18.41 14.44 7.19
N ALA A 432 18.89 14.74 6.00
CA ALA A 432 20.01 15.65 5.80
C ALA A 432 19.56 16.80 4.89
N VAL A 433 19.68 18.02 5.40
CA VAL A 433 19.39 19.25 4.68
C VAL A 433 20.72 19.88 4.30
N THR A 434 21.14 19.70 3.06
CA THR A 434 22.43 20.22 2.57
C THR A 434 22.21 21.17 1.40
N ALA A 435 23.02 22.22 1.35
CA ALA A 435 23.07 23.12 0.22
C ALA A 435 24.06 22.52 -0.78
N PRO A 436 23.87 22.70 -2.09
CA PRO A 436 24.87 22.30 -3.05
C PRO A 436 26.16 23.10 -2.79
N VAL A 437 27.18 22.44 -2.27
CA VAL A 437 28.53 23.01 -2.17
C VAL A 437 29.24 22.70 -3.48
N ALA A 438 29.51 23.74 -4.26
CA ALA A 438 30.45 23.72 -5.36
C ALA A 438 31.88 23.44 -4.83
N ASP A 439 32.56 22.51 -5.49
CA ASP A 439 33.99 22.19 -5.36
C ASP A 439 34.53 21.74 -3.98
N ALA A 440 34.54 20.42 -3.75
CA ALA A 440 35.62 19.78 -2.98
C ALA A 440 35.84 18.32 -3.41
N VAL A 441 36.99 18.06 -4.02
CA VAL A 441 37.57 16.74 -4.27
C VAL A 441 37.93 16.08 -2.92
N LEU A 442 37.38 14.86 -2.66
CA LEU A 442 37.75 13.70 -1.78
C LEU A 442 38.81 13.88 -0.64
N PRO A 443 38.88 13.03 0.43
CA PRO A 443 38.14 11.79 0.78
C PRO A 443 37.71 11.70 2.27
N VAL A 444 36.72 10.88 2.63
CA VAL A 444 36.59 10.41 4.05
C VAL A 444 36.21 8.93 4.11
N GLN A 445 37.22 8.09 4.34
CA GLN A 445 37.06 6.85 5.09
C GLN A 445 36.81 7.23 6.56
N ALA A 446 35.59 7.02 7.05
CA ALA A 446 35.31 7.06 8.49
C ALA A 446 35.32 5.62 9.03
N LYS A 447 36.40 5.37 9.77
CA LYS A 447 36.77 4.19 10.53
C LYS A 447 35.78 4.02 11.69
N LEU A 448 34.95 2.98 11.68
CA LEU A 448 34.30 2.48 12.89
C LEU A 448 34.63 1.00 13.08
N HIS A 449 35.67 0.76 13.86
CA HIS A 449 35.97 -0.53 14.48
C HIS A 449 36.25 -0.26 15.95
N GLN A 450 35.31 -0.61 16.84
CA GLN A 450 35.64 -1.44 18.00
C GLN A 450 34.40 -2.10 18.64
N ARG A 451 34.24 -3.39 18.30
CA ARG A 451 33.83 -4.54 19.13
C ARG A 451 32.77 -4.36 20.23
N VAL A 452 31.61 -4.98 20.00
CA VAL A 452 31.06 -6.00 20.91
C VAL A 452 30.76 -7.24 20.06
N THR A 453 31.41 -8.36 20.38
CA THR A 453 31.29 -9.62 19.66
C THR A 453 30.20 -10.47 20.30
N LEU A 454 29.11 -10.72 19.58
CA LEU A 454 28.20 -11.85 19.77
C LEU A 454 27.85 -12.39 18.35
N PRO A 455 27.60 -13.70 18.19
CA PRO A 455 27.74 -14.38 16.90
C PRO A 455 26.66 -13.93 15.90
N ALA A 456 27.11 -13.50 14.72
CA ALA A 456 26.23 -13.10 13.63
C ALA A 456 25.57 -14.34 12.98
N PRO A 457 24.27 -14.30 12.64
CA PRO A 457 23.67 -15.21 11.68
C PRO A 457 24.27 -14.95 10.28
N VAL A 458 24.35 -15.99 9.47
CA VAL A 458 24.97 -15.99 8.13
C VAL A 458 24.39 -14.85 7.29
N ALA A 459 25.25 -13.92 6.88
CA ALA A 459 24.89 -12.79 6.04
C ALA A 459 24.65 -13.26 4.59
N VAL A 460 23.41 -13.12 4.10
CA VAL A 460 23.11 -13.18 2.67
C VAL A 460 23.73 -11.94 2.02
N ALA A 461 24.60 -12.13 1.03
CA ALA A 461 25.27 -11.02 0.36
C ALA A 461 24.28 -10.16 -0.45
N ASP A 462 24.26 -8.85 -0.20
CA ASP A 462 23.53 -7.86 -1.02
C ASP A 462 24.38 -7.56 -2.27
N CYS A 463 24.11 -8.29 -3.34
CA CYS A 463 24.91 -8.24 -4.57
C CYS A 463 24.27 -7.29 -5.60
N ARG A 464 25.11 -6.53 -6.30
CA ARG A 464 24.68 -5.59 -7.36
C ARG A 464 25.21 -6.05 -8.70
N VAL A 465 24.35 -6.01 -9.72
CA VAL A 465 24.75 -6.27 -11.10
C VAL A 465 24.36 -5.07 -11.97
N GLN A 466 25.26 -4.68 -12.86
CA GLN A 466 25.03 -3.64 -13.86
C GLN A 466 24.95 -4.25 -15.24
N ALA A 467 24.04 -3.74 -16.05
CA ALA A 467 23.74 -4.27 -17.37
C ALA A 467 23.49 -3.15 -18.38
N LYS A 468 23.87 -3.36 -19.64
CA LYS A 468 23.51 -2.44 -20.71
C LYS A 468 22.10 -2.75 -21.21
N LEU A 469 21.39 -1.72 -21.66
CA LEU A 469 20.06 -1.86 -22.25
C LEU A 469 20.07 -2.88 -23.41
N HIS A 470 19.07 -3.76 -23.43
CA HIS A 470 18.89 -4.91 -24.34
C HIS A 470 19.96 -5.99 -24.26
N GLN A 471 20.89 -5.92 -23.29
CA GLN A 471 21.89 -6.97 -23.10
C GLN A 471 21.31 -8.13 -22.27
N ARG A 472 21.76 -9.35 -22.56
CA ARG A 472 21.51 -10.51 -21.71
C ARG A 472 22.30 -10.38 -20.40
N VAL A 473 21.64 -10.67 -19.28
CA VAL A 473 22.22 -10.62 -17.93
C VAL A 473 21.91 -11.91 -17.20
N THR A 474 22.87 -12.42 -16.43
CA THR A 474 22.65 -13.58 -15.56
C THR A 474 22.85 -13.14 -14.11
N LEU A 475 21.86 -13.41 -13.26
CA LEU A 475 21.91 -13.21 -11.82
C LEU A 475 22.35 -14.53 -11.18
N PRO A 476 23.58 -14.61 -10.63
CA PRO A 476 24.09 -15.90 -10.19
C PRO A 476 23.46 -16.34 -8.87
N CYS A 477 23.07 -17.61 -8.80
CA CYS A 477 22.61 -18.26 -7.57
C CYS A 477 23.11 -19.71 -7.54
N GLU A 478 24.33 -19.89 -7.04
CA GLU A 478 24.93 -21.23 -6.88
C GLU A 478 24.47 -21.84 -5.56
N HIS A 479 23.46 -22.72 -5.62
CA HIS A 479 22.99 -23.46 -4.46
C HIS A 479 22.33 -24.78 -4.88
N GLU A 480 22.65 -25.86 -4.17
CA GLU A 480 21.92 -27.12 -4.36
C GLU A 480 20.51 -26.99 -3.76
N CYS A 481 19.49 -27.09 -4.61
CA CYS A 481 18.09 -27.09 -4.20
C CYS A 481 17.47 -28.46 -4.43
N SER A 482 16.88 -29.05 -3.40
CA SER A 482 16.21 -30.35 -3.49
C SER A 482 14.73 -30.25 -3.88
N GLY A 483 14.16 -29.05 -3.95
CA GLY A 483 12.74 -28.78 -4.26
C GLY A 483 12.56 -27.58 -5.16
N GLU A 484 11.42 -26.88 -5.10
CA GLU A 484 11.15 -25.78 -6.03
C GLU A 484 12.07 -24.58 -5.74
N ALA A 485 12.86 -24.18 -6.74
CA ALA A 485 13.61 -22.94 -6.76
C ALA A 485 12.80 -21.88 -7.53
N MET A 486 12.72 -20.66 -7.01
CA MET A 486 11.99 -19.57 -7.64
C MET A 486 12.76 -18.25 -7.55
N TRP A 487 12.58 -17.42 -8.57
CA TRP A 487 13.04 -16.05 -8.55
C TRP A 487 11.87 -15.09 -8.40
N THR A 488 11.95 -14.26 -7.37
CA THR A 488 10.92 -13.29 -7.02
C THR A 488 11.45 -11.87 -7.00
N LEU A 489 10.58 -10.88 -7.14
CA LEU A 489 10.91 -9.49 -6.85
C LEU A 489 10.75 -9.21 -5.36
N LYS A 490 11.71 -8.50 -4.77
CA LYS A 490 11.67 -8.11 -3.35
C LYS A 490 10.51 -7.16 -3.05
N SER A 491 10.15 -6.31 -4.01
CA SER A 491 9.11 -5.28 -3.91
C SER A 491 7.69 -5.87 -3.88
N THR A 492 7.40 -6.83 -4.77
CA THR A 492 6.04 -7.35 -5.01
C THR A 492 5.87 -8.84 -4.72
N ARG A 493 6.96 -9.57 -4.47
CA ARG A 493 7.01 -11.04 -4.40
C ARG A 493 6.42 -11.75 -5.64
N SER A 494 6.35 -11.05 -6.78
CA SER A 494 5.93 -11.66 -8.05
C SER A 494 6.94 -12.70 -8.50
N VAL A 495 6.49 -13.87 -8.96
CA VAL A 495 7.36 -14.97 -9.44
C VAL A 495 7.57 -14.82 -10.94
N PHE A 496 8.84 -14.81 -11.39
CA PHE A 496 9.19 -14.61 -12.80
C PHE A 496 9.73 -15.86 -13.47
N ALA A 497 10.45 -16.68 -12.70
CA ALA A 497 10.91 -17.98 -13.13
C ALA A 497 10.87 -18.95 -11.94
N ARG A 498 10.54 -20.20 -12.21
CA ARG A 498 10.59 -21.28 -11.22
C ARG A 498 11.16 -22.54 -11.87
N CYS A 499 11.84 -23.34 -11.09
CA CYS A 499 12.39 -24.60 -11.53
C CYS A 499 12.29 -25.67 -10.45
N ASP A 500 11.97 -26.89 -10.86
CA ASP A 500 11.93 -28.07 -10.00
C ASP A 500 12.71 -29.23 -10.63
N GLN A 501 12.66 -30.41 -9.99
CA GLN A 501 13.37 -31.60 -10.46
C GLN A 501 12.93 -32.08 -11.84
N THR A 502 11.74 -31.69 -12.32
CA THR A 502 11.14 -32.17 -13.57
C THR A 502 11.24 -31.16 -14.71
N SER A 503 11.15 -29.86 -14.42
CA SER A 503 11.18 -28.82 -15.45
C SER A 503 11.44 -27.42 -14.87
N CYS A 504 11.84 -26.48 -15.74
CA CYS A 504 11.78 -25.05 -15.44
C CYS A 504 10.65 -24.38 -16.22
N SER A 505 9.98 -23.40 -15.61
CA SER A 505 8.98 -22.56 -16.26
C SER A 505 9.27 -21.08 -16.04
N SER A 506 9.18 -20.32 -17.14
CA SER A 506 9.23 -18.86 -17.14
C SER A 506 7.80 -18.33 -17.04
N VAL A 507 7.45 -17.78 -15.88
CA VAL A 507 6.12 -17.23 -15.61
C VAL A 507 5.91 -15.91 -16.37
N VAL A 508 7.00 -15.17 -16.58
CA VAL A 508 7.00 -13.91 -17.33
C VAL A 508 7.99 -14.01 -18.49
N LYS A 509 7.59 -13.53 -19.66
CA LYS A 509 8.44 -13.50 -20.85
C LYS A 509 9.68 -12.64 -20.59
N GLY A 510 10.85 -13.13 -21.01
CA GLY A 510 12.13 -12.41 -20.87
C GLY A 510 13.04 -12.96 -19.77
N TYR A 511 12.52 -13.82 -18.90
CA TYR A 511 13.22 -14.46 -17.79
C TYR A 511 13.38 -15.96 -18.05
N GLU A 512 14.57 -16.52 -17.87
CA GLU A 512 14.87 -17.92 -18.18
C GLU A 512 15.72 -18.56 -17.07
N MET A 513 15.39 -19.79 -16.71
CA MET A 513 16.23 -20.68 -15.89
C MET A 513 16.51 -21.95 -16.68
N SER A 514 17.71 -22.50 -16.56
CA SER A 514 18.10 -23.73 -17.25
C SER A 514 17.90 -24.94 -16.35
N HIS A 515 17.10 -25.91 -16.81
CA HIS A 515 16.86 -27.15 -16.06
C HIS A 515 18.14 -27.97 -15.89
N ASP A 516 18.99 -28.01 -16.93
CA ASP A 516 20.30 -28.68 -16.87
C ASP A 516 21.27 -28.03 -15.88
N GLN A 517 21.15 -26.71 -15.64
CA GLN A 517 21.95 -25.99 -14.63
C GLN A 517 21.37 -26.18 -13.24
N TYR A 518 20.05 -26.13 -13.11
CA TYR A 518 19.34 -26.42 -11.87
C TYR A 518 19.73 -27.81 -11.32
N LEU A 519 19.75 -28.84 -12.16
CA LEU A 519 20.16 -30.21 -11.77
C LEU A 519 21.63 -30.31 -11.32
N LYS A 520 22.46 -29.29 -11.62
CA LYS A 520 23.86 -29.19 -11.20
C LYS A 520 24.06 -28.26 -9.99
N GLY A 521 22.98 -27.75 -9.39
CA GLY A 521 23.02 -26.80 -8.26
C GLY A 521 23.24 -25.35 -8.67
N ASP A 522 23.01 -25.01 -9.94
CA ASP A 522 23.07 -23.63 -10.44
C ASP A 522 21.66 -23.14 -10.73
N LEU A 523 21.14 -22.32 -9.82
CA LEU A 523 19.79 -21.75 -9.83
C LEU A 523 19.78 -20.37 -10.51
N SER A 524 20.80 -20.01 -11.28
CA SER A 524 20.93 -18.66 -11.82
C SER A 524 19.77 -18.26 -12.74
N LEU A 525 19.32 -17.01 -12.61
CA LEU A 525 18.31 -16.42 -13.48
C LEU A 525 18.96 -15.71 -14.65
N THR A 526 18.52 -16.01 -15.87
CA THR A 526 18.93 -15.31 -17.08
C THR A 526 17.82 -14.36 -17.54
N ILE A 527 18.13 -13.07 -17.57
CA ILE A 527 17.31 -12.04 -18.21
C ILE A 527 17.80 -11.91 -19.65
N THR A 528 16.93 -12.26 -20.59
CA THR A 528 17.28 -12.42 -22.01
C THR A 528 17.60 -11.12 -22.72
N ALA A 529 16.92 -10.04 -22.35
CA ALA A 529 17.15 -8.68 -22.82
C ALA A 529 16.78 -7.71 -21.69
N ALA A 530 17.78 -7.03 -21.12
CA ALA A 530 17.57 -6.15 -19.98
C ALA A 530 16.89 -4.85 -20.40
N GLU A 531 15.76 -4.52 -19.79
CA GLU A 531 14.99 -3.29 -20.03
C GLU A 531 14.90 -2.46 -18.75
N PHE A 532 14.63 -1.15 -18.86
CA PHE A 532 14.50 -0.27 -17.69
C PHE A 532 13.35 -0.67 -16.76
N SER A 533 12.30 -1.30 -17.29
CA SER A 533 11.19 -1.87 -16.52
C SER A 533 11.57 -3.12 -15.71
N MET A 534 12.73 -3.71 -15.98
CA MET A 534 13.28 -4.87 -15.26
C MET A 534 14.21 -4.43 -14.11
N ARG A 535 14.35 -3.13 -13.86
CA ARG A 535 15.15 -2.64 -12.72
C ARG A 535 14.42 -2.94 -11.42
N ASP A 536 14.97 -3.85 -10.63
CA ASP A 536 14.49 -4.13 -9.28
C ASP A 536 15.52 -4.98 -8.52
N THR A 537 15.14 -5.41 -7.32
CA THR A 537 15.85 -6.36 -6.48
C THR A 537 15.22 -7.74 -6.63
N TYR A 538 15.96 -8.65 -7.23
CA TYR A 538 15.60 -10.03 -7.46
C TYR A 538 16.08 -10.92 -6.31
N VAL A 539 15.26 -11.85 -5.87
CA VAL A 539 15.56 -12.79 -4.80
C VAL A 539 15.50 -14.22 -5.35
N CYS A 540 16.57 -14.97 -5.16
CA CYS A 540 16.64 -16.40 -5.41
C CYS A 540 16.16 -17.14 -4.16
N GLU A 541 15.08 -17.88 -4.29
CA GLU A 541 14.45 -18.62 -3.20
C GLU A 541 14.45 -20.12 -3.50
N CYS A 542 14.62 -20.93 -2.46
CA CYS A 542 14.39 -22.37 -2.52
C CYS A 542 13.82 -22.87 -1.18
N HIS A 543 12.71 -23.61 -1.21
CA HIS A 543 11.97 -24.01 0.01
C HIS A 543 11.69 -22.84 0.98
N SER A 544 11.34 -21.66 0.44
CA SER A 544 11.05 -20.45 1.22
C SER A 544 12.23 -19.83 1.99
N ASN A 545 13.47 -20.24 1.67
CA ASN A 545 14.68 -19.57 2.12
C ASN A 545 15.26 -18.70 1.02
N ASP A 546 15.67 -17.47 1.36
CA ASP A 546 16.34 -16.54 0.46
C ASP A 546 17.85 -16.88 0.41
N TYR A 547 18.36 -17.30 -0.75
CA TYR A 547 19.78 -17.69 -0.91
C TYR A 547 20.64 -16.61 -1.55
N ALA A 548 20.05 -15.78 -2.42
CA ALA A 548 20.76 -14.68 -3.06
C ALA A 548 19.82 -13.50 -3.30
N VAL A 549 20.31 -12.29 -3.07
CA VAL A 549 19.59 -11.04 -3.37
C VAL A 549 20.42 -10.22 -4.34
N TRP A 550 19.84 -9.91 -5.50
CA TRP A 550 20.50 -9.21 -6.60
C TRP A 550 19.75 -7.95 -6.98
N ARG A 551 20.39 -6.79 -6.86
CA ARG A 551 19.86 -5.56 -7.44
C ARG A 551 20.37 -5.40 -8.87
N LEU A 552 19.44 -5.40 -9.83
CA LEU A 552 19.73 -5.12 -11.24
C LEU A 552 19.69 -3.62 -11.50
N ARG A 553 20.77 -3.08 -12.06
CA ARG A 553 20.85 -1.72 -12.58
C ARG A 553 21.08 -1.75 -14.08
N ILE A 554 20.39 -0.86 -14.79
CA ILE A 554 20.61 -0.65 -16.22
C ILE A 554 21.44 0.61 -16.41
N ASP A 555 22.51 0.50 -17.20
CA ASP A 555 23.39 1.62 -17.53
C ASP A 555 22.59 2.73 -18.23
N THR A 556 22.81 3.96 -17.79
CA THR A 556 22.24 5.15 -18.40
C THR A 556 22.65 5.27 -19.86
N VAL A 557 21.68 5.49 -20.75
CA VAL A 557 21.96 5.65 -22.18
C VAL A 557 22.35 7.09 -22.48
N ILE A 558 23.47 7.32 -23.15
CA ILE A 558 23.88 8.66 -23.59
C ILE A 558 23.67 8.79 -25.09
N SER A 559 22.89 9.79 -25.52
CA SER A 559 22.58 10.08 -26.92
C SER A 559 23.06 11.48 -27.29
N ALA A 560 23.81 11.61 -28.39
CA ALA A 560 24.20 12.92 -28.91
C ALA A 560 23.20 13.38 -29.98
N VAL A 561 22.70 14.62 -29.85
CA VAL A 561 21.68 15.20 -30.75
C VAL A 561 22.16 16.56 -31.23
N GLN A 562 22.08 16.80 -32.54
CA GLN A 562 22.34 18.11 -33.15
C GLN A 562 21.06 18.69 -33.71
N LYS A 563 20.83 19.99 -33.48
CA LYS A 563 19.64 20.73 -33.91
C LYS A 563 19.99 22.09 -34.48
N ASN A 564 19.17 22.60 -35.39
CA ASN A 564 19.23 23.99 -35.82
C ASN A 564 18.32 24.86 -34.95
N PRO A 565 18.62 26.17 -34.77
CA PRO A 565 17.71 27.07 -34.08
C PRO A 565 16.32 27.11 -34.74
N GLY A 566 15.27 26.94 -33.94
CA GLY A 566 13.88 26.87 -34.40
C GLY A 566 13.36 25.45 -34.70
N GLU A 567 14.19 24.41 -34.56
CA GLU A 567 13.73 23.02 -34.63
C GLU A 567 13.17 22.53 -33.30
N ASP A 568 12.45 21.41 -33.33
CA ASP A 568 11.96 20.75 -32.13
C ASP A 568 12.95 19.67 -31.64
N LEU A 569 13.23 19.66 -30.34
CA LEU A 569 13.97 18.61 -29.64
C LEU A 569 12.98 17.60 -29.05
N ILE A 570 13.17 16.32 -29.34
CA ILE A 570 12.33 15.23 -28.84
C ILE A 570 13.15 14.42 -27.84
N LEU A 571 12.66 14.33 -26.61
CA LEU A 571 13.21 13.53 -25.52
C LEU A 571 12.29 12.33 -25.30
N ASP A 572 12.76 11.15 -25.70
CA ASP A 572 12.09 9.88 -25.41
C ASP A 572 12.33 9.49 -23.94
N LEU A 573 11.23 9.36 -23.20
CA LEU A 573 11.20 9.07 -21.76
C LEU A 573 11.29 7.57 -21.46
N THR A 574 10.90 6.71 -22.42
CA THR A 574 11.04 5.24 -22.45
C THR A 574 10.57 4.43 -21.23
N VAL A 575 9.98 5.05 -20.20
CA VAL A 575 9.56 4.34 -18.97
C VAL A 575 8.18 4.81 -18.46
N PRO A 576 7.30 3.88 -17.99
CA PRO A 576 5.96 4.20 -17.46
C PRO A 576 5.95 4.94 -16.12
N GLU A 577 7.05 4.90 -15.38
CA GLU A 577 7.19 5.55 -14.09
C GLU A 577 7.27 7.08 -14.21
N PRO A 578 6.91 7.84 -13.16
CA PRO A 578 7.10 9.28 -13.13
C PRO A 578 8.58 9.66 -13.28
N VAL A 579 8.88 10.53 -14.25
CA VAL A 579 10.25 10.99 -14.53
C VAL A 579 10.41 12.48 -14.35
N GLU A 580 11.62 12.91 -14.02
CA GLU A 580 12.01 14.31 -14.09
C GLU A 580 13.07 14.53 -15.17
N VAL A 581 12.98 15.68 -15.82
CA VAL A 581 13.94 16.13 -16.83
C VAL A 581 14.80 17.22 -16.22
N ILE A 582 16.09 16.95 -16.17
CA ILE A 582 17.12 17.81 -15.58
C ILE A 582 17.97 18.35 -16.73
N TYR A 583 18.04 19.66 -16.87
CA TYR A 583 18.90 20.34 -17.84
C TYR A 583 20.17 20.82 -17.16
N THR A 584 21.33 20.44 -17.70
CA THR A 584 22.64 20.94 -17.28
C THR A 584 23.23 21.73 -18.44
N SER A 585 23.35 23.04 -18.25
CA SER A 585 24.01 23.93 -19.20
C SER A 585 25.50 23.60 -19.32
N SER A 586 26.11 23.94 -20.45
CA SER A 586 27.56 23.81 -20.61
C SER A 586 28.36 24.76 -19.68
N ASP A 587 27.73 25.83 -19.20
CA ASP A 587 28.34 26.84 -18.33
C ASP A 587 28.07 26.62 -16.82
N SER A 588 27.26 25.61 -16.46
CA SER A 588 26.88 25.30 -15.08
C SER A 588 26.92 23.80 -14.83
N ALA A 589 27.63 23.36 -13.79
CA ALA A 589 27.62 21.96 -13.37
C ALA A 589 26.33 21.57 -12.62
N ASP A 590 25.58 22.55 -12.12
CA ASP A 590 24.32 22.32 -11.42
C ASP A 590 23.23 22.01 -12.45
N GLY A 591 22.76 20.77 -12.44
CA GLY A 591 21.61 20.32 -13.20
C GLY A 591 20.33 20.90 -12.64
N GLU A 592 19.62 21.65 -13.46
CA GLU A 592 18.36 22.27 -13.10
C GLU A 592 17.20 21.36 -13.50
N ARG A 593 16.32 21.00 -12.57
CA ARG A 593 15.07 20.33 -12.93
C ARG A 593 14.17 21.29 -13.70
N ILE A 594 13.93 20.98 -14.97
CA ILE A 594 13.14 21.81 -15.89
C ILE A 594 11.71 21.34 -16.03
N CYS A 595 11.47 20.02 -15.94
CA CYS A 595 10.13 19.43 -16.03
C CYS A 595 10.00 18.20 -15.13
N THR A 596 8.83 18.02 -14.53
CA THR A 596 8.36 16.76 -13.96
C THR A 596 7.28 16.21 -14.89
N VAL A 597 7.41 14.94 -15.26
CA VAL A 597 6.56 14.28 -16.25
C VAL A 597 5.95 13.02 -15.65
N THR A 598 4.64 12.91 -15.71
CA THR A 598 3.91 11.66 -15.47
C THR A 598 3.19 11.26 -16.76
N GLN A 599 2.56 10.08 -16.79
CA GLN A 599 1.78 9.63 -17.93
C GLN A 599 0.71 10.66 -18.40
N HIS A 600 0.17 11.46 -17.48
CA HIS A 600 -0.93 12.39 -17.75
C HIS A 600 -0.63 13.85 -17.43
N SER A 601 0.54 14.16 -16.88
CA SER A 601 0.87 15.52 -16.47
C SER A 601 2.27 15.91 -16.91
N LEU A 602 2.39 17.16 -17.35
CA LEU A 602 3.66 17.83 -17.61
C LEU A 602 3.69 19.10 -16.77
N GLN A 603 4.62 19.15 -15.82
CA GLN A 603 4.86 20.33 -14.98
C GLN A 603 6.26 20.85 -15.25
N CYS A 604 6.37 21.90 -16.04
CA CYS A 604 7.65 22.53 -16.34
C CYS A 604 7.79 23.89 -15.66
N LYS A 605 9.03 24.30 -15.43
CA LYS A 605 9.35 25.69 -15.05
C LYS A 605 8.80 26.67 -16.08
N ALA A 606 8.48 27.87 -15.62
CA ALA A 606 7.77 28.89 -16.40
C ALA A 606 8.39 29.11 -17.79
N GLU A 607 9.72 29.16 -17.88
CA GLU A 607 10.46 29.36 -19.12
C GLU A 607 10.30 28.24 -20.17
N TYR A 608 9.98 27.02 -19.73
CA TYR A 608 9.74 25.85 -20.58
C TYR A 608 8.25 25.58 -20.79
N THR A 609 7.36 26.09 -19.93
CA THR A 609 5.91 25.79 -19.98
C THR A 609 5.26 26.12 -21.32
N HIS A 610 5.76 27.14 -22.04
CA HIS A 610 5.18 27.59 -23.32
C HIS A 610 5.68 26.81 -24.53
N ARG A 611 6.80 26.09 -24.39
CA ARG A 611 7.52 25.43 -25.48
C ARG A 611 7.62 23.91 -25.28
N ALA A 612 7.35 23.40 -24.08
CA ALA A 612 7.32 21.98 -23.79
C ALA A 612 5.91 21.40 -24.03
N SER A 613 5.83 20.29 -24.76
CA SER A 613 4.59 19.54 -24.95
C SER A 613 4.83 18.05 -24.77
N LEU A 614 3.99 17.40 -23.97
CA LEU A 614 4.03 15.97 -23.73
C LEU A 614 3.09 15.24 -24.68
N ARG A 615 3.65 14.32 -25.47
CA ARG A 615 2.93 13.28 -26.18
C ARG A 615 3.53 11.94 -25.74
N TYR A 616 3.15 11.51 -24.55
CA TYR A 616 3.75 10.36 -23.88
C TYR A 616 3.92 9.14 -24.83
N PRO A 617 5.12 8.51 -24.90
CA PRO A 617 6.29 8.68 -24.03
C PRO A 617 7.29 9.77 -24.49
N GLU A 618 6.91 10.67 -25.40
CA GLU A 618 7.80 11.69 -25.95
C GLU A 618 7.53 13.07 -25.31
N LEU A 619 8.58 13.69 -24.76
CA LEU A 619 8.58 15.10 -24.39
C LEU A 619 9.20 15.91 -25.51
N THR A 620 8.44 16.84 -26.10
CA THR A 620 8.94 17.73 -27.15
C THR A 620 9.21 19.12 -26.59
N LEU A 621 10.41 19.64 -26.80
CA LEU A 621 10.78 21.04 -26.56
C LEU A 621 10.83 21.77 -27.91
N ARG A 622 9.91 22.72 -28.12
CA ARG A 622 9.74 23.42 -29.39
C ARG A 622 10.68 24.59 -29.56
N ASP A 623 10.96 24.92 -30.82
CA ASP A 623 11.67 26.13 -31.22
C ASP A 623 13.04 26.30 -30.52
N VAL A 624 13.87 25.25 -30.46
CA VAL A 624 15.14 25.26 -29.70
C VAL A 624 16.06 26.40 -30.13
N THR A 625 16.83 26.91 -29.18
CA THR A 625 17.73 28.06 -29.35
C THR A 625 19.15 27.68 -28.93
N HIS A 626 20.13 28.54 -29.17
CA HIS A 626 21.52 28.24 -28.77
C HIS A 626 21.68 28.02 -27.26
N SER A 627 20.87 28.68 -26.43
CA SER A 627 20.89 28.50 -24.97
C SER A 627 20.30 27.17 -24.50
N ASP A 628 19.64 26.42 -25.38
CA ASP A 628 19.13 25.06 -25.13
C ASP A 628 20.23 24.00 -25.39
N SER A 629 21.49 24.41 -25.65
CA SER A 629 22.62 23.49 -25.80
C SER A 629 23.16 23.05 -24.43
N GLY A 630 23.05 21.77 -24.13
CA GLY A 630 23.47 21.21 -22.84
C GLY A 630 23.13 19.74 -22.73
N LEU A 631 23.16 19.22 -21.50
CA LEU A 631 22.78 17.85 -21.19
C LEU A 631 21.35 17.82 -20.65
N TYR A 632 20.49 17.01 -21.25
CA TYR A 632 19.15 16.72 -20.72
C TYR A 632 19.14 15.31 -20.14
N THR A 633 19.09 15.21 -18.81
CA THR A 633 19.03 13.95 -18.07
C THR A 633 17.59 13.63 -17.71
N ILE A 634 17.11 12.46 -18.11
CA ILE A 634 15.82 11.91 -17.72
C ILE A 634 16.08 10.97 -16.55
N ARG A 635 15.51 11.31 -15.39
CA ARG A 635 15.67 10.57 -14.15
C ARG A 635 14.34 9.99 -13.70
N ASP A 636 14.38 8.73 -13.33
CA ASP A 636 13.29 8.03 -12.65
C ASP A 636 13.13 8.59 -11.22
N THR A 637 11.95 9.12 -10.89
CA THR A 637 11.72 9.71 -9.56
C THR A 637 11.40 8.68 -8.48
N GLU A 638 10.94 7.48 -8.86
CA GLU A 638 10.62 6.39 -7.94
C GLU A 638 11.89 5.66 -7.51
N ASN A 639 12.75 5.37 -8.48
CA ASN A 639 14.00 4.62 -8.26
C ASN A 639 15.23 5.51 -8.03
N ASN A 640 15.13 6.81 -8.30
CA ASN A 640 16.24 7.77 -8.26
C ASN A 640 17.43 7.33 -9.13
N GLU A 641 17.16 6.89 -10.36
CA GLU A 641 18.16 6.41 -11.32
C GLU A 641 18.04 7.17 -12.66
N ASP A 642 19.20 7.55 -13.23
CA ASP A 642 19.28 8.21 -14.53
C ASP A 642 19.02 7.20 -15.66
N ILE A 643 17.96 7.42 -16.44
CA ILE A 643 17.53 6.53 -17.51
C ILE A 643 18.28 6.86 -18.80
N ARG A 644 18.27 8.13 -19.19
CA ARG A 644 18.88 8.60 -20.43
C ARG A 644 19.40 10.03 -20.31
N VAL A 645 20.53 10.29 -20.95
CA VAL A 645 21.12 11.63 -21.09
C VAL A 645 21.19 11.99 -22.57
N TYR A 646 20.66 13.15 -22.94
CA TYR A 646 20.81 13.73 -24.26
C TYR A 646 21.84 14.84 -24.23
N ALA A 647 22.95 14.65 -24.93
CA ALA A 647 23.92 15.69 -25.20
C ALA A 647 23.48 16.48 -26.43
N VAL A 648 22.86 17.64 -26.21
CA VAL A 648 22.24 18.45 -27.25
C VAL A 648 23.17 19.59 -27.64
N ALA A 649 23.44 19.71 -28.94
CA ALA A 649 24.18 20.83 -29.52
C ALA A 649 23.30 21.55 -30.55
N VAL A 650 22.98 22.83 -30.30
CA VAL A 650 22.19 23.65 -31.22
C VAL A 650 23.13 24.55 -32.03
N THR A 651 23.33 24.24 -33.31
CA THR A 651 24.30 24.90 -34.20
C THR A 651 23.62 25.39 -35.48
N GLY A 652 23.71 26.69 -35.79
CA GLY A 652 23.14 27.30 -37.01
C GLY A 652 22.86 28.81 -36.84
N CYS A 653 22.77 29.60 -37.91
CA CYS A 653 22.43 31.04 -37.83
C CYS A 653 20.96 31.27 -38.21
N LYS A 654 20.23 32.02 -37.39
CA LYS A 654 18.86 32.48 -37.71
C LYS A 654 18.94 33.52 -38.84
N CYS A 655 18.58 33.14 -40.06
CA CYS A 655 18.43 34.09 -41.17
C CYS A 655 17.25 35.03 -40.87
N ILE A 656 17.54 36.22 -40.37
CA ILE A 656 16.56 37.30 -40.25
C ILE A 656 16.25 37.78 -41.67
N SER A 657 15.12 37.38 -42.23
CA SER A 657 14.53 38.08 -43.38
C SER A 657 13.88 39.36 -42.86
N SER A 658 14.61 40.48 -42.94
CA SER A 658 14.09 41.81 -42.57
C SER A 658 12.86 42.18 -43.42
N PRO A 659 11.81 42.80 -42.84
CA PRO A 659 10.74 43.40 -43.62
C PRO A 659 11.26 44.68 -44.27
N VAL A 660 11.04 44.80 -45.58
CA VAL A 660 11.31 46.03 -46.34
C VAL A 660 10.40 47.13 -45.82
N ALA A 661 11.01 48.20 -45.28
CA ALA A 661 10.35 49.46 -45.04
C ALA A 661 10.00 50.11 -46.39
N GLY A 662 8.70 50.31 -46.63
CA GLY A 662 8.18 51.14 -47.73
C GLY A 662 7.21 52.15 -47.15
N GLY A 663 7.71 53.34 -46.84
CA GLY A 663 6.89 54.50 -46.49
C GLY A 663 6.28 55.14 -47.73
N ASP A 664 5.08 55.67 -47.52
CA ASP A 664 4.41 56.83 -48.11
C ASP A 664 4.45 57.05 -49.64
N GLY A 665 3.25 57.17 -50.20
CA GLY A 665 2.99 57.64 -51.57
C GLY A 665 1.50 57.76 -51.89
N GLU A 666 0.86 58.76 -51.31
CA GLU A 666 -0.02 59.74 -51.98
C GLU A 666 -1.06 59.32 -53.08
N VAL A 667 -2.28 59.84 -52.88
CA VAL A 667 -3.28 60.34 -53.85
C VAL A 667 -4.28 59.37 -54.54
N LEU A 668 -5.55 59.73 -54.30
CA LEU A 668 -6.85 59.46 -54.98
C LEU A 668 -7.59 58.16 -54.68
#